data_AF-A0A1Y2CXG6-F1
#
_entry.id   AF-A0A1Y2CXG6-F1
#
_cell.length_a   1.000
_cell.length_b   1.000
_cell.length_c   1.000
_cell.angle_alpha   90.00
_cell.angle_beta   90.00
_cell.angle_gamma   90.00
#
_symmetry.space_group_name_H-M   'P 1'
#
loop_
_entity.id
_entity.type
_entity.pdbx_description
1 polymer ?
#
loop_
_entity_poly.entity_id
_entity_poly.type
_entity_poly.pdbx_seq_one_letter_code
_entity_poly.pdbx_strand_id
1 'polypeptide(L)'
;MGGSFYFKNNKFDAQNLYISNSTSIYYGSIFYVEDRNKNYHSSIENIEVRNIKRTISSDNSGIIAFLIGDVNLVIENFIGSNYKCWKKANCILFSLVNGAFLNLINSKFDDAVIFNEGPFFLKLDSDNLHYPRAHIKNIELTNINHFAEKSSSGLGWIENGELIVENVIYSTNNSMVKISNSFFENINTGVTEGIFVSIYSGLTMDNFDNIQYSNTDENSNLSVIVNKISNSGSLMIANTTFSNLNRYSGFKMELNSDCNLKNVTIENSYFEKGFIYINPKIIYNAANIEIENSLLKNITSYRGTIIHIEPTDKLNQRIIIKNSTFENNVASEFGGIIYSRAQDINENVQFIDCIFINNKALSGNISNSLNIKSEPIISNKDEIIKLNGNNNDFITNPTKINLIKGSSHISIYSGDLISEMFSLIETSNEKLDDLIFYKLTMNDTYNTFVSGQMNYYCWGVSCDLPNFKSKYSKFENYSYPIGITINDCDNETHIEHYRENKSIKSCYVPKCQPSCNKGLCVNDNICDCTGTFFKGKYCNEYAQLKRNIFYDNILFIISSILIICSVFLIGKIIRHRKREIIRNGTIFNYAYVILRTMKRNHVVCLLLDICKKLGFSLVFGSILVKTLRIYNALIFNVIILIFGYYYIYCIRNLKEQYRESTTVPVYTYIIIELLLIFVDKLTNSLIIKDIFNTMGPIIYSILVIFYVILTKLNMLHNQIKLEKELERKNQSRISYKIRRQFDDFNI
;
A
#
# COMPACT_ATOMS: atom_id res chain seq x y z
N MET A 1 23.41 -8.61 48.05
CA MET A 1 24.64 -8.77 47.23
C MET A 1 25.09 -10.22 47.39
N GLY A 2 25.54 -10.87 46.32
CA GLY A 2 25.87 -12.29 46.37
C GLY A 2 26.54 -12.75 45.09
N GLY A 3 27.87 -12.58 45.03
CA GLY A 3 28.70 -13.27 44.05
C GLY A 3 29.25 -14.58 44.61
N SER A 4 29.83 -15.43 43.74
CA SER A 4 30.55 -16.63 44.20
C SER A 4 31.75 -16.25 45.06
N PHE A 5 32.41 -15.15 44.71
CA PHE A 5 33.42 -14.45 45.51
C PHE A 5 32.99 -12.99 45.67
N TYR A 6 33.09 -12.46 46.90
CA TYR A 6 32.73 -11.09 47.24
C TYR A 6 33.91 -10.40 47.91
N PHE A 7 34.52 -9.45 47.21
CA PHE A 7 35.64 -8.65 47.68
C PHE A 7 35.21 -7.20 47.83
N LYS A 8 35.51 -6.61 48.99
CA LYS A 8 35.20 -5.21 49.28
C LYS A 8 36.39 -4.54 49.97
N ASN A 9 36.91 -3.46 49.39
CA ASN A 9 38.10 -2.73 49.84
C ASN A 9 39.29 -3.67 50.17
N ASN A 10 39.49 -4.71 49.36
CA ASN A 10 40.51 -5.75 49.54
C ASN A 10 41.11 -6.15 48.18
N LYS A 11 42.42 -6.43 48.16
CA LYS A 11 43.09 -7.11 47.05
C LYS A 11 42.85 -8.63 47.11
N PHE A 12 42.79 -9.30 45.96
CA PHE A 12 42.96 -10.74 45.83
C PHE A 12 43.84 -11.08 44.61
N ASP A 13 44.54 -12.22 44.65
CA ASP A 13 45.18 -12.84 43.48
C ASP A 13 44.68 -14.29 43.40
N ALA A 14 44.37 -14.79 42.21
CA ALA A 14 43.88 -16.15 42.01
C ALA A 14 44.43 -16.78 40.73
N GLN A 15 44.71 -18.08 40.75
CA GLN A 15 45.30 -18.80 39.62
C GLN A 15 44.64 -20.17 39.43
N ASN A 16 44.57 -20.64 38.19
CA ASN A 16 44.16 -22.01 37.81
C ASN A 16 42.74 -22.39 38.29
N LEU A 17 41.80 -21.45 38.16
CA LEU A 17 40.41 -21.62 38.63
C LEU A 17 39.56 -22.40 37.61
N TYR A 18 38.87 -23.45 38.06
CA TYR A 18 37.82 -24.11 37.28
C TYR A 18 36.45 -23.88 37.92
N ILE A 19 35.53 -23.25 37.18
CA ILE A 19 34.20 -22.86 37.65
C ILE A 19 33.16 -23.41 36.68
N SER A 20 32.17 -24.17 37.16
CA SER A 20 31.11 -24.68 36.28
C SER A 20 29.74 -24.71 36.93
N ASN A 21 28.69 -24.55 36.11
CA ASN A 21 27.29 -24.51 36.54
C ASN A 21 26.96 -23.44 37.61
N SER A 22 27.81 -22.42 37.79
CA SER A 22 27.55 -21.33 38.73
C SER A 22 26.34 -20.50 38.27
N THR A 23 25.57 -20.00 39.24
CA THR A 23 24.41 -19.13 39.00
C THR A 23 24.45 -17.97 39.99
N SER A 24 24.22 -16.75 39.51
CA SER A 24 24.21 -15.54 40.31
C SER A 24 22.90 -14.76 40.11
N ILE A 25 22.33 -14.29 41.22
CA ILE A 25 20.98 -13.70 41.29
C ILE A 25 21.11 -12.25 41.82
N TYR A 26 20.25 -11.34 41.35
CA TYR A 26 20.35 -9.89 41.63
C TYR A 26 21.74 -9.35 41.22
N TYR A 27 22.35 -8.44 41.99
CA TYR A 27 23.71 -7.89 41.83
C TYR A 27 24.86 -8.91 41.95
N GLY A 28 24.61 -10.18 41.64
CA GLY A 28 25.59 -11.26 41.71
C GLY A 28 26.41 -11.41 40.43
N SER A 29 27.65 -11.81 40.61
CA SER A 29 28.66 -12.14 39.59
C SER A 29 29.49 -13.33 40.10
N ILE A 30 30.37 -13.95 39.31
CA ILE A 30 31.35 -14.88 39.87
C ILE A 30 32.30 -14.10 40.79
N PHE A 31 32.80 -12.96 40.34
CA PHE A 31 33.63 -12.02 41.12
C PHE A 31 32.90 -10.70 41.31
N TYR A 32 32.47 -10.40 42.53
CA TYR A 32 31.98 -9.08 42.91
C TYR A 32 33.13 -8.33 43.57
N VAL A 33 33.51 -7.16 43.03
CA VAL A 33 34.63 -6.36 43.53
C VAL A 33 34.18 -4.91 43.67
N GLU A 34 34.14 -4.42 44.92
CA GLU A 34 33.86 -3.02 45.23
C GLU A 34 35.08 -2.41 45.95
N ASP A 35 35.67 -1.35 45.40
CA ASP A 35 36.72 -0.59 46.09
C ASP A 35 36.41 0.91 46.11
N ARG A 36 36.38 1.48 47.32
CA ARG A 36 36.15 2.91 47.55
C ARG A 36 37.44 3.66 47.87
N ASN A 37 38.54 2.93 48.06
CA ASN A 37 39.87 3.49 48.23
C ASN A 37 40.61 3.38 46.90
N LYS A 38 41.66 4.19 46.71
CA LYS A 38 42.44 4.13 45.47
C LYS A 38 43.55 3.11 45.59
N ASN A 39 43.70 2.28 44.55
CA ASN A 39 44.85 1.45 44.19
C ASN A 39 44.89 -0.05 44.59
N TYR A 40 43.77 -0.75 44.86
CA TYR A 40 43.84 -2.23 44.89
C TYR A 40 43.87 -2.83 43.48
N HIS A 41 45.00 -3.47 43.15
CA HIS A 41 45.24 -4.23 41.93
C HIS A 41 45.14 -5.73 42.23
N SER A 42 44.16 -6.40 41.64
CA SER A 42 43.86 -7.83 41.82
C SER A 42 44.06 -8.59 40.50
N SER A 43 44.50 -9.85 40.55
CA SER A 43 44.72 -10.68 39.36
C SER A 43 43.94 -12.01 39.36
N ILE A 44 43.59 -12.47 38.17
CA ILE A 44 43.05 -13.82 37.91
C ILE A 44 43.78 -14.41 36.69
N GLU A 45 44.47 -15.53 36.86
CA GLU A 45 45.22 -16.18 35.77
C GLU A 45 44.73 -17.61 35.53
N ASN A 46 44.68 -18.04 34.27
CA ASN A 46 44.31 -19.40 33.84
C ASN A 46 42.94 -19.83 34.40
N ILE A 47 41.90 -19.06 34.10
CA ILE A 47 40.53 -19.30 34.60
C ILE A 47 39.65 -19.93 33.53
N GLU A 48 39.04 -21.06 33.84
CA GLU A 48 38.06 -21.75 33.01
C GLU A 48 36.65 -21.66 33.60
N VAL A 49 35.67 -21.23 32.79
CA VAL A 49 34.27 -21.02 33.18
C VAL A 49 33.33 -21.76 32.21
N ARG A 50 32.66 -22.83 32.66
CA ARG A 50 31.81 -23.68 31.81
C ARG A 50 30.34 -23.76 32.24
N ASN A 51 29.45 -23.96 31.27
CA ASN A 51 28.04 -24.37 31.47
C ASN A 51 27.19 -23.38 32.30
N ILE A 52 27.44 -22.07 32.16
CA ILE A 52 26.74 -21.05 32.96
C ILE A 52 25.32 -20.82 32.42
N LYS A 53 24.32 -20.93 33.30
CA LYS A 53 22.90 -20.85 32.94
C LYS A 53 22.18 -19.75 33.74
N ARG A 54 21.87 -18.61 33.11
CA ARG A 54 21.14 -17.50 33.78
C ARG A 54 19.67 -17.48 33.38
N THR A 55 18.78 -17.65 34.37
CA THR A 55 17.32 -17.73 34.21
C THR A 55 16.56 -16.52 34.78
N ILE A 56 17.23 -15.70 35.58
CA ILE A 56 16.69 -14.53 36.29
C ILE A 56 17.58 -13.34 35.99
N SER A 57 17.01 -12.14 35.85
CA SER A 57 17.79 -10.92 35.63
C SER A 57 18.66 -10.53 36.81
N SER A 58 19.76 -9.87 36.48
CA SER A 58 20.49 -9.00 37.40
C SER A 58 20.15 -7.54 37.13
N ASP A 59 20.36 -6.70 38.13
CA ASP A 59 20.32 -5.25 37.99
C ASP A 59 21.66 -4.78 37.37
N ASN A 60 21.88 -5.17 36.11
CA ASN A 60 23.07 -4.90 35.28
C ASN A 60 24.42 -5.42 35.83
N SER A 61 24.43 -6.39 36.75
CA SER A 61 25.70 -7.04 37.18
C SER A 61 26.17 -8.08 36.17
N GLY A 62 27.48 -8.06 35.89
CA GLY A 62 28.14 -9.01 35.01
C GLY A 62 28.06 -10.45 35.54
N ILE A 63 28.03 -11.43 34.66
CA ILE A 63 28.06 -12.86 35.00
C ILE A 63 29.44 -13.22 35.57
N ILE A 64 30.52 -12.81 34.90
CA ILE A 64 31.90 -13.10 35.30
C ILE A 64 32.32 -12.12 36.38
N ALA A 65 32.33 -10.82 36.08
CA ALA A 65 32.79 -9.79 37.01
C ALA A 65 31.84 -8.58 37.04
N PHE A 66 31.66 -8.04 38.26
CA PHE A 66 31.00 -6.76 38.49
C PHE A 66 31.93 -5.91 39.36
N LEU A 67 32.44 -4.82 38.78
CA LEU A 67 33.49 -3.98 39.34
C LEU A 67 32.93 -2.58 39.64
N ILE A 68 33.09 -2.08 40.86
CA ILE A 68 32.52 -0.81 41.31
C ILE A 68 33.58 0.04 42.03
N GLY A 69 33.75 1.29 41.59
CA GLY A 69 34.72 2.22 42.18
C GLY A 69 36.13 2.03 41.61
N ASP A 70 37.18 2.44 42.34
CA ASP A 70 38.54 2.57 41.80
C ASP A 70 39.32 1.22 41.73
N VAL A 71 38.60 0.14 41.43
CA VAL A 71 39.08 -1.24 41.30
C VAL A 71 40.01 -1.38 40.09
N ASN A 72 41.09 -2.15 40.23
CA ASN A 72 41.93 -2.58 39.12
C ASN A 72 41.99 -4.12 39.09
N LEU A 73 41.38 -4.75 38.07
CA LEU A 73 41.35 -6.21 37.89
C LEU A 73 42.03 -6.61 36.58
N VAL A 74 43.05 -7.47 36.69
CA VAL A 74 43.64 -8.17 35.53
C VAL A 74 43.07 -9.57 35.44
N ILE A 75 42.75 -10.03 34.24
CA ILE A 75 42.36 -11.41 33.95
C ILE A 75 43.19 -11.89 32.76
N GLU A 76 43.98 -12.95 32.93
CA GLU A 76 44.80 -13.54 31.87
C GLU A 76 44.41 -15.00 31.59
N ASN A 77 44.46 -15.41 30.33
CA ASN A 77 44.20 -16.78 29.87
C ASN A 77 42.81 -17.30 30.29
N PHE A 78 41.76 -16.49 30.08
CA PHE A 78 40.37 -16.86 30.36
C PHE A 78 39.80 -17.79 29.29
N ILE A 79 39.12 -18.87 29.69
CA ILE A 79 38.43 -19.79 28.79
C ILE A 79 36.96 -19.94 29.23
N GLY A 80 36.05 -19.35 28.48
CA GLY A 80 34.61 -19.44 28.68
C GLY A 80 33.93 -20.38 27.69
N SER A 81 33.01 -21.24 28.14
CA SER A 81 32.17 -22.02 27.22
C SER A 81 30.77 -22.37 27.74
N ASN A 82 29.82 -22.56 26.80
CA ASN A 82 28.44 -22.98 27.07
C ASN A 82 27.68 -22.00 27.98
N TYR A 83 27.62 -20.73 27.56
CA TYR A 83 26.83 -19.68 28.20
C TYR A 83 25.40 -19.72 27.67
N LYS A 84 24.40 -19.94 28.54
CA LYS A 84 22.99 -20.03 28.11
C LYS A 84 22.08 -19.16 28.97
N CYS A 85 21.47 -18.17 28.32
CA CYS A 85 20.81 -17.04 28.95
C CYS A 85 19.38 -16.87 28.44
N TRP A 86 18.40 -16.90 29.34
CA TRP A 86 16.97 -16.91 28.99
C TRP A 86 16.38 -15.49 28.87
N LYS A 87 15.28 -15.34 28.11
CA LYS A 87 14.56 -14.10 27.73
C LYS A 87 14.27 -13.04 28.81
N LYS A 88 14.54 -13.32 30.08
CA LYS A 88 14.33 -12.41 31.23
C LYS A 88 15.59 -12.22 32.08
N ALA A 89 16.78 -12.49 31.52
CA ALA A 89 18.03 -12.54 32.27
C ALA A 89 19.12 -11.66 31.64
N ASN A 90 19.38 -10.50 32.26
CA ASN A 90 20.52 -9.64 31.93
C ASN A 90 21.83 -10.44 31.94
N CYS A 91 22.47 -10.54 30.78
CA CYS A 91 23.56 -11.47 30.52
C CYS A 91 24.85 -10.83 30.03
N ILE A 92 25.10 -9.62 30.52
CA ILE A 92 26.39 -8.94 30.53
C ILE A 92 27.44 -9.89 31.15
N LEU A 93 28.60 -10.12 30.54
CA LEU A 93 29.69 -10.90 31.16
C LEU A 93 30.51 -10.05 32.13
N PHE A 94 30.89 -8.84 31.72
CA PHE A 94 31.69 -7.89 32.49
C PHE A 94 30.93 -6.57 32.62
N SER A 95 30.75 -6.07 33.85
CA SER A 95 30.07 -4.80 34.12
C SER A 95 30.95 -3.94 35.02
N LEU A 96 31.30 -2.74 34.56
CA LEU A 96 32.20 -1.80 35.23
C LEU A 96 31.44 -0.50 35.53
N VAL A 97 31.53 -0.04 36.78
CA VAL A 97 30.83 1.16 37.26
C VAL A 97 31.80 2.13 37.94
N ASN A 98 31.74 3.40 37.54
CA ASN A 98 32.63 4.47 38.01
C ASN A 98 34.11 4.16 37.71
N GLY A 99 35.09 4.47 38.56
CA GLY A 99 36.53 4.43 38.22
C GLY A 99 37.17 3.07 37.88
N ALA A 100 36.37 2.02 37.66
CA ALA A 100 36.82 0.63 37.58
C ALA A 100 37.65 0.36 36.31
N PHE A 101 38.73 -0.41 36.47
CA PHE A 101 39.61 -0.84 35.40
C PHE A 101 39.62 -2.37 35.28
N LEU A 102 39.35 -2.87 34.06
CA LEU A 102 39.51 -4.26 33.67
C LEU A 102 40.62 -4.37 32.61
N ASN A 103 41.54 -5.31 32.78
CA ASN A 103 42.56 -5.66 31.78
C ASN A 103 42.46 -7.17 31.47
N LEU A 104 41.82 -7.52 30.35
CA LEU A 104 41.45 -8.89 29.98
C LEU A 104 42.31 -9.37 28.80
N ILE A 105 43.18 -10.37 29.03
CA ILE A 105 44.25 -10.78 28.12
C ILE A 105 44.11 -12.27 27.73
N ASN A 106 44.40 -12.62 26.48
CA ASN A 106 44.43 -14.00 25.95
C ASN A 106 43.15 -14.79 26.24
N SER A 107 41.98 -14.24 25.90
CA SER A 107 40.70 -14.75 26.42
C SER A 107 39.78 -15.30 25.33
N LYS A 108 39.38 -16.57 25.48
CA LYS A 108 38.48 -17.29 24.55
C LYS A 108 37.08 -17.43 25.14
N PHE A 109 36.04 -17.21 24.32
CA PHE A 109 34.64 -17.44 24.68
C PHE A 109 33.93 -18.22 23.56
N ASP A 110 33.32 -19.36 23.89
CA ASP A 110 32.70 -20.29 22.94
C ASP A 110 31.28 -20.73 23.36
N ASP A 111 30.45 -21.20 22.40
CA ASP A 111 29.06 -21.65 22.59
C ASP A 111 28.25 -20.73 23.53
N ALA A 112 27.96 -19.51 23.06
CA ALA A 112 27.10 -18.57 23.79
C ALA A 112 25.73 -18.43 23.10
N VAL A 113 24.66 -18.63 23.87
CA VAL A 113 23.27 -18.45 23.41
C VAL A 113 22.57 -17.51 24.38
N ILE A 114 22.36 -16.28 23.92
CA ILE A 114 21.80 -15.18 24.70
C ILE A 114 20.41 -14.81 24.18
N PHE A 115 19.45 -14.68 25.10
CA PHE A 115 18.14 -14.09 24.86
C PHE A 115 17.94 -12.91 25.83
N ASN A 116 18.30 -11.68 25.45
CA ASN A 116 18.45 -10.59 26.44
C ASN A 116 18.21 -9.15 25.90
N GLU A 117 18.18 -8.18 26.81
CA GLU A 117 18.20 -6.72 26.60
C GLU A 117 19.56 -6.15 27.09
N GLY A 118 20.10 -5.10 26.45
CA GLY A 118 21.44 -4.57 26.76
C GLY A 118 22.61 -5.38 26.16
N PRO A 119 23.85 -5.24 26.67
CA PRO A 119 25.02 -5.92 26.10
C PRO A 119 25.15 -7.39 26.53
N PHE A 120 25.76 -8.24 25.69
CA PHE A 120 26.26 -9.56 26.12
C PHE A 120 27.64 -9.46 26.79
N PHE A 121 28.63 -8.86 26.14
CA PHE A 121 30.01 -9.00 26.61
C PHE A 121 30.41 -7.96 27.67
N LEU A 122 30.32 -6.66 27.39
CA LEU A 122 30.77 -5.58 28.30
C LEU A 122 29.72 -4.48 28.49
N LYS A 123 29.55 -3.99 29.74
CA LYS A 123 28.95 -2.68 30.05
C LYS A 123 29.96 -1.75 30.74
N LEU A 124 30.05 -0.51 30.26
CA LEU A 124 30.75 0.62 30.90
C LEU A 124 29.76 1.71 31.32
N ASP A 125 29.70 2.03 32.61
CA ASP A 125 28.72 2.90 33.27
C ASP A 125 29.38 3.88 34.28
N SER A 126 28.89 5.11 34.41
CA SER A 126 29.50 6.13 35.30
C SER A 126 28.58 7.30 35.62
N ASP A 127 28.58 7.68 36.91
CA ASP A 127 27.92 8.86 37.47
C ASP A 127 28.70 10.18 37.24
N ASN A 128 29.47 10.27 36.15
CA ASN A 128 30.19 11.44 35.62
C ASN A 128 31.45 11.92 36.38
N LEU A 129 31.82 11.33 37.52
CA LEU A 129 33.02 11.74 38.26
C LEU A 129 34.28 10.96 37.90
N HIS A 130 34.19 9.62 37.76
CA HIS A 130 35.30 8.73 37.42
C HIS A 130 34.82 7.74 36.34
N TYR A 131 35.54 7.64 35.23
CA TYR A 131 35.15 6.85 34.07
C TYR A 131 35.72 5.42 34.14
N PRO A 132 34.91 4.38 33.86
CA PRO A 132 35.40 3.01 33.79
C PRO A 132 36.21 2.80 32.51
N ARG A 133 37.18 1.90 32.60
CA ARG A 133 38.15 1.64 31.55
C ARG A 133 38.33 0.14 31.36
N ALA A 134 38.22 -0.34 30.13
CA ALA A 134 38.46 -1.74 29.80
C ALA A 134 39.56 -1.83 28.73
N HIS A 135 40.68 -2.46 29.08
CA HIS A 135 41.70 -2.86 28.14
C HIS A 135 41.54 -4.35 27.86
N ILE A 136 41.54 -4.74 26.60
CA ILE A 136 41.17 -6.08 26.16
C ILE A 136 42.17 -6.52 25.10
N LYS A 137 42.84 -7.68 25.26
CA LYS A 137 43.92 -8.11 24.37
C LYS A 137 43.82 -9.58 23.98
N ASN A 138 44.11 -9.89 22.71
CA ASN A 138 44.08 -11.27 22.18
C ASN A 138 42.77 -12.01 22.57
N ILE A 139 41.60 -11.51 22.13
CA ILE A 139 40.31 -12.17 22.38
C ILE A 139 39.82 -12.96 21.16
N GLU A 140 39.33 -14.17 21.43
CA GLU A 140 38.65 -15.03 20.48
C GLU A 140 37.19 -15.23 20.93
N LEU A 141 36.23 -14.87 20.08
CA LEU A 141 34.80 -15.11 20.31
C LEU A 141 34.25 -16.05 19.22
N THR A 142 33.80 -17.23 19.59
CA THR A 142 33.25 -18.23 18.65
C THR A 142 31.83 -18.64 19.02
N ASN A 143 31.01 -18.95 18.01
CA ASN A 143 29.65 -19.49 18.20
C ASN A 143 28.74 -18.62 19.10
N ILE A 144 28.85 -17.29 19.01
CA ILE A 144 28.07 -16.33 19.79
C ILE A 144 26.74 -16.00 19.07
N ASN A 145 25.63 -16.48 19.63
CA ASN A 145 24.27 -16.28 19.13
C ASN A 145 23.52 -15.32 20.08
N HIS A 146 23.32 -14.06 19.68
CA HIS A 146 22.64 -13.06 20.51
C HIS A 146 21.25 -12.69 19.94
N PHE A 147 20.23 -13.33 20.50
CA PHE A 147 18.83 -13.00 20.25
C PHE A 147 18.37 -11.93 21.25
N ALA A 148 17.59 -10.97 20.77
CA ALA A 148 17.04 -9.90 21.59
C ALA A 148 15.62 -9.55 21.15
N GLU A 149 14.78 -9.11 22.10
CA GLU A 149 13.43 -8.61 21.82
C GLU A 149 13.35 -7.08 21.97
N LYS A 150 14.44 -6.43 22.40
CA LYS A 150 14.59 -4.97 22.54
C LYS A 150 16.05 -4.54 22.34
N SER A 151 16.28 -3.22 22.40
CA SER A 151 17.57 -2.53 22.46
C SER A 151 18.65 -3.30 23.22
N SER A 152 19.73 -3.61 22.52
CA SER A 152 20.78 -4.52 22.94
C SER A 152 22.02 -4.37 22.06
N SER A 153 23.17 -4.76 22.59
CA SER A 153 24.47 -4.70 21.90
C SER A 153 25.10 -6.08 21.81
N GLY A 154 25.71 -6.39 20.65
CA GLY A 154 26.52 -7.59 20.48
C GLY A 154 27.67 -7.66 21.49
N LEU A 155 28.45 -6.59 21.62
CA LEU A 155 29.73 -6.62 22.34
C LEU A 155 29.87 -5.59 23.47
N GLY A 156 29.44 -4.34 23.26
CA GLY A 156 29.76 -3.24 24.16
C GLY A 156 28.66 -2.18 24.22
N TRP A 157 28.11 -2.00 25.42
CA TRP A 157 27.25 -0.86 25.76
C TRP A 157 28.05 0.11 26.61
N ILE A 158 28.32 1.29 26.06
CA ILE A 158 29.22 2.28 26.64
C ILE A 158 28.42 3.57 26.80
N GLU A 159 27.95 3.80 28.02
CA GLU A 159 27.29 5.04 28.41
C GLU A 159 28.34 6.11 28.68
N ASN A 160 29.33 5.79 29.52
CA ASN A 160 30.46 6.64 29.87
C ASN A 160 31.67 5.72 30.13
N GLY A 161 32.80 5.90 29.42
CA GLY A 161 34.00 5.08 29.65
C GLY A 161 35.04 5.12 28.54
N GLU A 162 36.06 4.26 28.68
CA GLU A 162 37.09 3.97 27.68
C GLU A 162 37.13 2.45 27.42
N LEU A 163 37.05 2.02 26.16
CA LEU A 163 37.26 0.63 25.78
C LEU A 163 38.38 0.58 24.74
N ILE A 164 39.50 -0.05 25.09
CA ILE A 164 40.61 -0.29 24.16
C ILE A 164 40.73 -1.79 23.94
N VAL A 165 40.62 -2.22 22.68
CA VAL A 165 40.81 -3.60 22.26
C VAL A 165 42.09 -3.66 21.41
N GLU A 166 43.13 -4.30 21.95
CA GLU A 166 44.48 -4.41 21.40
C GLU A 166 44.89 -5.87 21.11
N ASN A 167 46.00 -6.03 20.41
CA ASN A 167 46.50 -7.23 19.73
C ASN A 167 45.43 -8.19 19.18
N VAL A 168 44.82 -7.91 18.04
CA VAL A 168 44.34 -6.60 17.56
C VAL A 168 45.43 -5.54 17.15
N ILE A 169 45.92 -4.60 18.00
CA ILE A 169 47.01 -3.57 17.82
C ILE A 169 46.66 -2.32 16.95
N TYR A 170 46.79 -1.02 17.29
CA TYR A 170 47.33 -0.25 18.43
C TYR A 170 46.51 1.06 18.65
N SER A 171 46.75 1.84 19.73
CA SER A 171 45.86 2.94 20.16
C SER A 171 46.51 4.25 20.63
N THR A 172 45.69 5.33 20.54
CA THR A 172 45.70 6.66 21.21
C THR A 172 44.39 7.38 20.76
N ASN A 173 43.63 8.18 21.53
CA ASN A 173 43.58 8.51 22.97
C ASN A 173 42.22 9.21 23.29
N ASN A 174 41.86 9.36 24.57
CA ASN A 174 40.70 10.10 25.12
C ASN A 174 39.29 9.62 24.70
N SER A 175 38.48 9.18 25.68
CA SER A 175 37.02 8.96 25.60
C SER A 175 36.53 8.36 24.26
N MET A 176 37.20 7.28 23.88
CA MET A 176 37.09 6.63 22.59
C MET A 176 37.05 5.12 22.80
N VAL A 177 36.10 4.46 22.14
CA VAL A 177 36.08 3.02 21.94
C VAL A 177 37.06 2.73 20.80
N LYS A 178 38.24 2.14 21.04
CA LYS A 178 39.15 1.73 19.95
C LYS A 178 39.26 0.22 19.82
N ILE A 179 39.13 -0.26 18.59
CA ILE A 179 39.19 -1.68 18.21
C ILE A 179 39.93 -1.76 16.87
N SER A 180 41.07 -2.45 16.78
CA SER A 180 42.00 -2.24 15.65
C SER A 180 42.84 -3.47 15.25
N ASN A 181 42.53 -4.30 14.24
CA ASN A 181 43.12 -5.67 14.15
C ASN A 181 42.13 -6.83 14.36
N SER A 182 40.82 -6.61 14.21
CA SER A 182 39.79 -7.45 14.84
C SER A 182 39.06 -8.35 13.84
N PHE A 183 39.08 -9.66 14.09
CA PHE A 183 38.35 -10.67 13.31
C PHE A 183 37.10 -11.13 14.08
N PHE A 184 35.93 -11.10 13.42
CA PHE A 184 34.63 -11.40 14.05
C PHE A 184 33.75 -12.27 13.13
N GLU A 185 34.08 -13.55 13.06
CA GLU A 185 33.34 -14.52 12.26
C GLU A 185 32.01 -14.95 12.93
N ASN A 186 30.99 -15.25 12.11
CA ASN A 186 29.75 -15.91 12.53
C ASN A 186 28.97 -15.23 13.68
N ILE A 187 29.09 -13.91 13.86
CA ILE A 187 28.24 -13.16 14.79
C ILE A 187 26.81 -13.12 14.22
N ASN A 188 25.92 -13.92 14.79
CA ASN A 188 24.49 -13.84 14.52
C ASN A 188 23.79 -13.07 15.64
N THR A 189 23.26 -11.88 15.31
CA THR A 189 22.38 -11.15 16.22
C THR A 189 21.09 -10.69 15.52
N GLY A 190 19.97 -10.88 16.21
CA GLY A 190 18.62 -10.60 15.71
C GLY A 190 18.24 -9.13 15.82
N VAL A 191 17.17 -8.82 16.58
CA VAL A 191 16.70 -7.44 16.84
C VAL A 191 17.60 -6.71 17.87
N THR A 192 18.91 -6.67 17.60
CA THR A 192 19.86 -5.81 18.32
C THR A 192 19.95 -4.44 17.68
N GLU A 193 20.29 -3.42 18.46
CA GLU A 193 20.54 -2.07 17.94
C GLU A 193 21.85 -2.00 17.15
N GLY A 194 22.84 -2.83 17.48
CA GLY A 194 24.02 -2.99 16.66
C GLY A 194 25.12 -3.81 17.34
N ILE A 195 26.27 -3.90 16.69
CA ILE A 195 27.45 -4.57 17.26
C ILE A 195 27.95 -3.75 18.46
N PHE A 196 27.98 -2.42 18.32
CA PHE A 196 28.39 -1.46 19.35
C PHE A 196 27.33 -0.37 19.57
N VAL A 197 27.15 0.04 20.83
CA VAL A 197 26.31 1.17 21.23
C VAL A 197 27.16 2.09 22.11
N SER A 198 27.53 3.26 21.59
CA SER A 198 28.48 4.20 22.21
C SER A 198 27.82 5.56 22.35
N ILE A 199 27.24 5.84 23.53
CA ILE A 199 26.28 6.95 23.66
C ILE A 199 26.98 8.31 23.71
N TYR A 200 28.02 8.48 24.54
CA TYR A 200 28.71 9.78 24.72
C TYR A 200 30.21 9.77 24.35
N SER A 201 30.69 8.71 23.68
CA SER A 201 32.10 8.53 23.31
C SER A 201 32.29 8.32 21.80
N GLY A 202 33.48 8.69 21.30
CA GLY A 202 33.89 8.32 19.93
C GLY A 202 34.11 6.81 19.78
N LEU A 203 34.15 6.32 18.55
CA LEU A 203 34.43 4.93 18.19
C LEU A 203 35.43 4.90 17.03
N THR A 204 36.61 4.36 17.24
CA THR A 204 37.62 4.11 16.20
C THR A 204 37.76 2.61 15.95
N MET A 205 37.33 2.17 14.79
CA MET A 205 37.59 0.84 14.24
C MET A 205 38.76 0.93 13.24
N ASP A 206 39.60 -0.09 13.17
CA ASP A 206 40.78 -0.13 12.30
C ASP A 206 41.10 -1.59 11.96
N ASN A 207 41.61 -1.88 10.76
CA ASN A 207 42.00 -3.24 10.33
C ASN A 207 41.02 -4.36 10.80
N PHE A 208 39.73 -4.29 10.42
CA PHE A 208 38.76 -5.36 10.71
C PHE A 208 38.54 -6.22 9.49
N ASP A 209 38.42 -7.54 9.66
CA ASP A 209 38.07 -8.44 8.55
C ASP A 209 36.90 -9.37 8.86
N ASN A 210 36.12 -9.65 7.82
CA ASN A 210 35.07 -10.68 7.74
C ASN A 210 34.01 -10.64 8.85
N ILE A 211 33.53 -9.45 9.23
CA ILE A 211 32.18 -9.37 9.82
C ILE A 211 31.18 -9.89 8.78
N GLN A 212 30.54 -11.02 9.09
CA GLN A 212 29.38 -11.56 8.39
C GLN A 212 28.17 -11.47 9.33
N TYR A 213 27.04 -10.93 8.86
CA TYR A 213 25.99 -10.46 9.79
C TYR A 213 24.56 -10.65 9.24
N SER A 214 24.04 -11.87 9.35
CA SER A 214 22.64 -12.17 9.05
C SER A 214 21.69 -11.61 10.11
N ASN A 215 20.49 -11.20 9.69
CA ASN A 215 19.27 -11.07 10.50
C ASN A 215 18.09 -11.29 9.55
N THR A 216 16.96 -11.71 10.09
CA THR A 216 15.72 -12.04 9.37
C THR A 216 14.56 -11.10 9.70
N ASP A 217 14.67 -10.25 10.72
CA ASP A 217 13.60 -9.35 11.15
C ASP A 217 13.63 -7.98 10.42
N GLU A 218 12.91 -7.91 9.30
CA GLU A 218 12.74 -6.71 8.46
C GLU A 218 12.13 -5.49 9.20
N ASN A 219 11.43 -5.71 10.32
CA ASN A 219 10.57 -4.71 10.95
C ASN A 219 11.26 -3.69 11.90
N SER A 220 12.58 -3.52 11.83
CA SER A 220 13.31 -2.65 12.79
C SER A 220 14.23 -1.60 12.16
N ASN A 221 13.80 -0.32 12.25
CA ASN A 221 14.58 0.89 11.94
C ASN A 221 15.86 1.07 12.80
N LEU A 222 16.09 0.13 13.74
CA LEU A 222 17.20 0.10 14.70
C LEU A 222 18.37 -0.75 14.21
N SER A 223 18.21 -1.51 13.11
CA SER A 223 19.20 -2.48 12.69
C SER A 223 20.35 -1.82 11.90
N VAL A 224 21.47 -1.55 12.59
CA VAL A 224 22.69 -0.91 12.05
C VAL A 224 23.97 -1.60 12.57
N ILE A 225 25.14 -1.30 11.99
CA ILE A 225 26.45 -1.80 12.45
C ILE A 225 26.83 -1.12 13.78
N VAL A 226 26.71 0.21 13.83
CA VAL A 226 27.00 1.08 14.98
C VAL A 226 25.77 1.90 15.29
N ASN A 227 25.22 1.77 16.51
CA ASN A 227 24.07 2.56 16.93
C ASN A 227 24.46 3.77 17.79
N LYS A 228 23.85 4.90 17.43
CA LYS A 228 23.62 6.09 18.24
C LYS A 228 24.86 6.66 18.95
N ILE A 229 25.81 7.16 18.16
CA ILE A 229 26.81 8.13 18.64
C ILE A 229 26.13 9.48 18.82
N SER A 230 26.17 10.04 20.04
CA SER A 230 25.63 11.37 20.37
C SER A 230 26.70 12.34 20.85
N ASN A 231 26.30 13.59 21.17
CA ASN A 231 27.13 14.62 21.81
C ASN A 231 28.53 14.80 21.19
N SER A 232 28.60 15.00 19.87
CA SER A 232 29.84 15.24 19.11
C SER A 232 30.93 14.16 19.20
N GLY A 233 30.56 12.91 19.51
CA GLY A 233 31.46 11.77 19.34
C GLY A 233 31.86 11.56 17.86
N SER A 234 33.09 11.12 17.62
CA SER A 234 33.58 10.79 16.27
C SER A 234 33.58 9.28 16.01
N LEU A 235 33.02 8.85 14.88
CA LEU A 235 33.24 7.54 14.30
C LEU A 235 34.45 7.62 13.36
N MET A 236 35.38 6.68 13.48
CA MET A 236 36.43 6.43 12.49
C MET A 236 36.43 4.94 12.20
N ILE A 237 36.51 4.53 10.93
CA ILE A 237 36.66 3.13 10.54
C ILE A 237 37.74 3.07 9.45
N ALA A 238 38.86 2.44 9.76
CA ALA A 238 39.99 2.33 8.84
C ALA A 238 40.22 0.88 8.38
N ASN A 239 40.71 0.67 7.16
CA ASN A 239 41.27 -0.59 6.67
C ASN A 239 40.36 -1.82 6.88
N THR A 240 39.04 -1.68 6.72
CA THR A 240 38.05 -2.65 7.25
C THR A 240 37.22 -3.31 6.14
N THR A 241 37.03 -4.63 6.21
CA THR A 241 36.15 -5.40 5.32
C THR A 241 34.83 -5.78 6.01
N PHE A 242 33.73 -5.16 5.59
CA PHE A 242 32.36 -5.57 5.92
C PHE A 242 31.76 -6.41 4.79
N SER A 243 31.11 -7.53 5.11
CA SER A 243 30.50 -8.41 4.11
C SER A 243 29.15 -8.95 4.56
N ASN A 244 28.26 -9.26 3.61
CA ASN A 244 27.01 -9.99 3.87
C ASN A 244 26.13 -9.35 4.96
N LEU A 245 26.09 -8.01 5.01
CA LEU A 245 25.23 -7.26 5.93
C LEU A 245 23.82 -7.15 5.32
N ASN A 246 22.76 -7.42 6.09
CA ASN A 246 21.37 -7.25 5.62
C ASN A 246 20.59 -6.40 6.66
N ARG A 247 20.51 -5.08 6.47
CA ARG A 247 20.14 -4.14 7.55
C ARG A 247 19.32 -2.93 7.05
N TYR A 248 18.87 -2.06 7.96
CA TYR A 248 18.14 -0.85 7.60
C TYR A 248 19.06 0.21 6.96
N SER A 249 20.20 0.46 7.60
CA SER A 249 21.33 1.25 7.08
C SER A 249 22.65 0.81 7.72
N GLY A 250 23.77 1.44 7.36
CA GLY A 250 25.09 1.12 7.89
C GLY A 250 25.31 1.57 9.34
N PHE A 251 25.02 2.84 9.65
CA PHE A 251 25.20 3.41 10.99
C PHE A 251 24.11 4.44 11.31
N LYS A 252 23.98 4.78 12.60
CA LYS A 252 23.09 5.84 13.09
C LYS A 252 23.84 6.79 14.02
N MET A 253 23.88 8.08 13.67
CA MET A 253 24.61 9.12 14.40
C MET A 253 23.78 10.39 14.58
N GLU A 254 23.95 11.09 15.69
CA GLU A 254 23.19 12.30 16.04
C GLU A 254 23.94 13.60 15.67
N LEU A 255 23.41 14.76 16.07
CA LEU A 255 23.92 16.08 15.69
C LEU A 255 25.39 16.30 16.09
N ASN A 256 26.11 17.01 15.23
CA ASN A 256 27.49 17.47 15.42
C ASN A 256 28.54 16.35 15.62
N SER A 257 28.23 15.12 15.24
CA SER A 257 29.18 14.01 15.17
C SER A 257 29.87 13.94 13.81
N ASP A 258 31.06 13.32 13.74
CA ASP A 258 31.85 13.15 12.52
C ASP A 258 32.11 11.67 12.25
N CYS A 259 32.06 11.22 10.99
CA CYS A 259 32.22 9.82 10.59
C CYS A 259 33.28 9.67 9.48
N ASN A 260 34.42 9.04 9.76
CA ASN A 260 35.56 8.97 8.86
C ASN A 260 35.88 7.52 8.47
N LEU A 261 35.43 7.08 7.28
CA LEU A 261 35.68 5.75 6.74
C LEU A 261 36.87 5.80 5.76
N LYS A 262 37.97 5.09 6.01
CA LYS A 262 39.18 5.14 5.16
C LYS A 262 39.66 3.74 4.80
N ASN A 263 39.93 3.48 3.53
CA ASN A 263 40.34 2.14 3.03
C ASN A 263 39.33 1.03 3.42
N VAL A 264 38.03 1.33 3.42
CA VAL A 264 36.97 0.38 3.85
C VAL A 264 36.42 -0.37 2.62
N THR A 265 36.30 -1.69 2.72
CA THR A 265 35.55 -2.51 1.76
C THR A 265 34.17 -2.85 2.34
N ILE A 266 33.12 -2.65 1.56
CA ILE A 266 31.74 -3.04 1.89
C ILE A 266 31.22 -3.88 0.72
N GLU A 267 30.94 -5.16 0.96
CA GLU A 267 30.56 -6.08 -0.11
C GLU A 267 29.34 -6.96 0.17
N ASN A 268 28.67 -7.38 -0.91
CA ASN A 268 27.61 -8.40 -0.93
C ASN A 268 26.48 -8.15 0.09
N SER A 269 26.07 -6.89 0.23
CA SER A 269 25.20 -6.42 1.33
C SER A 269 23.87 -5.84 0.85
N TYR A 270 22.87 -5.82 1.71
CA TYR A 270 21.58 -5.15 1.51
C TYR A 270 21.34 -4.10 2.58
N PHE A 271 20.94 -2.91 2.18
CA PHE A 271 20.50 -1.85 3.07
C PHE A 271 19.15 -1.28 2.61
N GLU A 272 18.08 -1.41 3.39
CA GLU A 272 16.73 -0.97 2.97
C GLU A 272 16.71 0.51 2.55
N LYS A 273 17.40 1.35 3.33
CA LYS A 273 17.56 2.80 3.10
C LYS A 273 18.98 3.20 2.66
N GLY A 274 19.74 2.26 2.08
CA GLY A 274 21.14 2.50 1.72
C GLY A 274 22.09 2.55 2.92
N PHE A 275 23.40 2.48 2.64
CA PHE A 275 24.42 2.46 3.68
C PHE A 275 24.40 3.73 4.56
N ILE A 276 24.18 4.90 3.96
CA ILE A 276 23.98 6.20 4.64
C ILE A 276 22.54 6.67 4.41
N TYR A 277 21.66 6.40 5.37
CA TYR A 277 20.32 6.99 5.40
C TYR A 277 20.33 8.29 6.20
N ILE A 278 19.83 9.39 5.62
CA ILE A 278 19.67 10.67 6.32
C ILE A 278 18.19 11.06 6.35
N ASN A 279 17.68 11.24 7.56
CA ASN A 279 16.31 11.69 7.79
C ASN A 279 16.27 12.74 8.92
N PRO A 280 16.28 14.04 8.59
CA PRO A 280 16.35 15.10 9.59
C PRO A 280 15.06 15.26 10.41
N LYS A 281 13.93 14.68 9.97
CA LYS A 281 12.66 14.72 10.74
C LYS A 281 12.71 13.88 12.01
N ILE A 282 13.60 12.88 12.05
CA ILE A 282 13.82 11.97 13.18
C ILE A 282 15.29 11.98 13.66
N ILE A 283 16.08 12.96 13.19
CA ILE A 283 17.51 13.14 13.48
C ILE A 283 18.32 11.85 13.22
N TYR A 284 18.11 11.22 12.06
CA TYR A 284 18.88 10.07 11.60
C TYR A 284 20.09 10.53 10.77
N ASN A 285 21.30 10.15 11.20
CA ASN A 285 22.59 10.56 10.61
C ASN A 285 22.69 12.08 10.41
N ALA A 286 22.62 12.81 11.52
CA ALA A 286 22.82 14.26 11.55
C ALA A 286 24.32 14.65 11.67
N ALA A 287 25.20 13.79 11.14
CA ALA A 287 26.66 13.81 11.25
C ALA A 287 27.34 14.30 9.97
N ASN A 288 28.58 14.80 10.07
CA ASN A 288 29.47 14.86 8.89
C ASN A 288 30.00 13.47 8.57
N ILE A 289 30.24 13.17 7.30
CA ILE A 289 30.70 11.87 6.83
C ILE A 289 31.79 12.06 5.77
N GLU A 290 33.01 11.57 6.00
CA GLU A 290 34.06 11.44 5.02
C GLU A 290 34.32 9.96 4.72
N ILE A 291 34.29 9.57 3.44
CA ILE A 291 34.74 8.26 2.96
C ILE A 291 35.95 8.47 2.04
N GLU A 292 37.01 7.69 2.21
CA GLU A 292 38.26 7.82 1.45
C GLU A 292 38.79 6.45 1.01
N ASN A 293 39.30 6.36 -0.22
CA ASN A 293 40.00 5.18 -0.79
C ASN A 293 39.24 3.84 -0.60
N SER A 294 37.90 3.87 -0.61
CA SER A 294 37.06 2.74 -0.18
C SER A 294 36.40 2.01 -1.35
N LEU A 295 36.05 0.73 -1.18
CA LEU A 295 35.45 -0.13 -2.19
C LEU A 295 34.06 -0.58 -1.76
N LEU A 296 33.02 -0.10 -2.44
CA LEU A 296 31.62 -0.38 -2.12
C LEU A 296 30.99 -1.14 -3.29
N LYS A 297 30.81 -2.46 -3.16
CA LYS A 297 30.47 -3.34 -4.29
C LYS A 297 29.37 -4.36 -3.99
N ASN A 298 28.61 -4.74 -5.02
CA ASN A 298 27.50 -5.69 -4.92
C ASN A 298 26.48 -5.30 -3.80
N ILE A 299 26.34 -4.00 -3.49
CA ILE A 299 25.40 -3.50 -2.49
C ILE A 299 24.03 -3.30 -3.13
N THR A 300 22.97 -3.70 -2.42
CA THR A 300 21.59 -3.63 -2.88
C THR A 300 20.73 -2.77 -1.95
N SER A 301 19.76 -2.04 -2.50
CA SER A 301 18.78 -1.27 -1.72
C SER A 301 17.47 -1.05 -2.47
N TYR A 302 16.48 -0.47 -1.78
CA TYR A 302 15.26 -0.01 -2.44
C TYR A 302 15.51 1.28 -3.27
N ARG A 303 16.21 2.26 -2.67
CA ARG A 303 16.62 3.54 -3.28
C ARG A 303 17.91 4.02 -2.62
N GLY A 304 18.90 4.48 -3.40
CA GLY A 304 20.21 4.89 -2.90
C GLY A 304 20.95 3.72 -2.27
N THR A 305 21.86 3.04 -2.98
CA THR A 305 22.58 1.90 -2.35
C THR A 305 23.56 2.40 -1.28
N ILE A 306 24.17 3.57 -1.51
CA ILE A 306 25.16 4.17 -0.62
C ILE A 306 24.58 5.34 0.15
N ILE A 307 23.81 6.23 -0.49
CA ILE A 307 23.25 7.44 0.15
C ILE A 307 21.75 7.59 -0.17
N HIS A 308 20.94 7.79 0.86
CA HIS A 308 19.50 8.08 0.75
C HIS A 308 19.15 9.29 1.63
N ILE A 309 18.75 10.40 1.01
CA ILE A 309 18.41 11.65 1.71
C ILE A 309 16.92 11.97 1.57
N GLU A 310 16.20 11.95 2.69
CA GLU A 310 14.78 12.31 2.78
C GLU A 310 14.54 13.82 2.56
N PRO A 311 13.31 14.25 2.23
CA PRO A 311 13.01 15.66 1.97
C PRO A 311 13.35 16.59 3.16
N THR A 312 14.20 17.58 2.88
CA THR A 312 14.56 18.71 3.75
C THR A 312 14.87 19.95 2.93
N ASP A 313 14.62 21.13 3.49
CA ASP A 313 14.89 22.43 2.85
C ASP A 313 16.38 22.82 2.92
N LYS A 314 17.12 22.24 3.86
CA LYS A 314 18.58 22.34 3.94
C LYS A 314 19.18 21.08 4.56
N LEU A 315 20.33 20.66 4.04
CA LEU A 315 21.23 19.71 4.69
C LEU A 315 22.26 20.51 5.51
N ASN A 316 22.47 20.13 6.78
CA ASN A 316 23.47 20.76 7.66
C ASN A 316 24.72 19.86 7.83
N GLN A 317 24.75 18.73 7.12
CA GLN A 317 25.70 17.63 7.22
C GLN A 317 26.57 17.62 5.98
N ARG A 318 27.89 17.65 6.14
CA ARG A 318 28.80 17.51 5.01
C ARG A 318 29.10 16.03 4.74
N ILE A 319 28.83 15.56 3.53
CA ILE A 319 29.20 14.23 3.04
C ILE A 319 30.26 14.39 1.95
N ILE A 320 31.44 13.82 2.15
CA ILE A 320 32.52 13.79 1.17
C ILE A 320 32.90 12.33 0.91
N ILE A 321 32.95 11.91 -0.34
CA ILE A 321 33.51 10.61 -0.72
C ILE A 321 34.63 10.84 -1.71
N LYS A 322 35.82 10.30 -1.44
CA LYS A 322 37.07 10.54 -2.16
C LYS A 322 37.69 9.25 -2.65
N ASN A 323 38.26 9.23 -3.86
CA ASN A 323 39.08 8.14 -4.40
C ASN A 323 38.44 6.74 -4.29
N SER A 324 37.11 6.66 -4.25
CA SER A 324 36.39 5.44 -3.85
C SER A 324 35.71 4.79 -5.06
N THR A 325 35.69 3.46 -5.07
CA THR A 325 35.14 2.67 -6.19
C THR A 325 33.78 2.08 -5.82
N PHE A 326 32.82 2.27 -6.71
CA PHE A 326 31.46 1.78 -6.58
C PHE A 326 31.17 0.77 -7.71
N GLU A 327 31.04 -0.51 -7.39
CA GLU A 327 30.97 -1.59 -8.39
C GLU A 327 29.70 -2.46 -8.26
N ASN A 328 28.95 -2.66 -9.35
CA ASN A 328 27.80 -3.55 -9.44
C ASN A 328 26.66 -3.30 -8.41
N ASN A 329 26.56 -2.10 -7.84
CA ASN A 329 25.53 -1.79 -6.84
C ASN A 329 24.16 -1.60 -7.52
N VAL A 330 23.07 -2.11 -6.91
CA VAL A 330 21.73 -2.11 -7.52
C VAL A 330 20.67 -1.57 -6.57
N ALA A 331 20.07 -0.43 -6.91
CA ALA A 331 18.83 0.05 -6.30
C ALA A 331 17.63 -0.51 -7.09
N SER A 332 16.57 -0.98 -6.42
CA SER A 332 15.40 -1.50 -7.14
C SER A 332 14.56 -0.41 -7.83
N GLU A 333 14.62 0.83 -7.33
CA GLU A 333 13.92 1.98 -7.93
C GLU A 333 14.89 3.11 -8.35
N PHE A 334 15.35 3.93 -7.40
CA PHE A 334 15.94 5.23 -7.71
C PHE A 334 17.33 5.41 -7.11
N GLY A 335 18.27 5.97 -7.88
CA GLY A 335 19.61 6.31 -7.40
C GLY A 335 20.45 5.07 -7.09
N GLY A 336 21.11 4.51 -8.10
CA GLY A 336 21.90 3.29 -7.97
C GLY A 336 23.10 3.44 -7.02
N ILE A 337 23.52 4.69 -6.72
CA ILE A 337 24.44 5.04 -5.63
C ILE A 337 23.79 6.02 -4.65
N ILE A 338 23.27 7.14 -5.15
CA ILE A 338 22.66 8.21 -4.35
C ILE A 338 21.24 8.55 -4.82
N TYR A 339 20.32 8.62 -3.85
CA TYR A 339 18.97 9.12 -4.01
C TYR A 339 18.74 10.28 -3.03
N SER A 340 18.23 11.42 -3.51
CA SER A 340 17.99 12.61 -2.69
C SER A 340 16.70 13.34 -3.06
N ARG A 341 15.85 13.60 -2.07
CA ARG A 341 14.72 14.54 -2.16
C ARG A 341 14.98 15.87 -1.44
N ALA A 342 16.22 16.14 -1.02
CA ALA A 342 16.59 17.35 -0.30
C ALA A 342 16.93 18.53 -1.24
N GLN A 343 16.68 19.76 -0.77
CA GLN A 343 17.14 20.98 -1.42
C GLN A 343 18.63 21.22 -1.12
N ASP A 344 19.33 21.90 -2.04
CA ASP A 344 20.71 22.41 -1.89
C ASP A 344 21.75 21.41 -1.33
N ILE A 345 21.71 20.15 -1.80
CA ILE A 345 22.71 19.13 -1.44
C ILE A 345 24.03 19.25 -2.21
N ASN A 346 24.09 20.04 -3.28
CA ASN A 346 25.32 20.25 -4.08
C ASN A 346 26.48 20.78 -3.22
N GLU A 347 26.24 21.76 -2.35
CA GLU A 347 27.27 22.31 -1.45
C GLU A 347 27.79 21.25 -0.47
N ASN A 348 26.90 20.34 -0.04
CA ASN A 348 27.09 19.47 1.11
C ASN A 348 27.53 18.04 0.74
N VAL A 349 27.18 17.53 -0.43
CA VAL A 349 27.40 16.13 -0.86
C VAL A 349 28.30 16.09 -2.08
N GLN A 350 29.50 15.55 -1.90
CA GLN A 350 30.61 15.66 -2.85
C GLN A 350 31.25 14.28 -3.10
N PHE A 351 31.36 13.86 -4.36
CA PHE A 351 32.14 12.71 -4.82
C PHE A 351 33.34 13.22 -5.61
N ILE A 352 34.54 12.94 -5.12
CA ILE A 352 35.81 13.46 -5.63
C ILE A 352 36.65 12.27 -6.08
N ASP A 353 36.87 12.19 -7.39
CA ASP A 353 37.76 11.23 -8.06
C ASP A 353 37.36 9.77 -7.79
N CYS A 354 36.04 9.56 -7.68
CA CYS A 354 35.40 8.28 -7.47
C CYS A 354 35.10 7.54 -8.79
N ILE A 355 35.19 6.22 -8.78
CA ILE A 355 35.00 5.36 -9.95
C ILE A 355 33.65 4.65 -9.84
N PHE A 356 32.84 4.66 -10.90
CA PHE A 356 31.50 4.07 -10.93
C PHE A 356 31.39 3.01 -12.03
N ILE A 357 31.23 1.75 -11.64
CA ILE A 357 31.29 0.58 -12.54
C ILE A 357 29.97 -0.22 -12.44
N ASN A 358 29.22 -0.33 -13.54
CA ASN A 358 28.07 -1.24 -13.68
C ASN A 358 26.97 -1.10 -12.58
N ASN A 359 26.88 0.05 -11.92
CA ASN A 359 25.82 0.37 -10.95
C ASN A 359 24.48 0.58 -11.68
N LYS A 360 23.35 0.26 -11.04
CA LYS A 360 22.02 0.19 -11.69
C LYS A 360 20.89 0.69 -10.80
N ALA A 361 19.90 1.30 -11.46
CA ALA A 361 18.59 1.61 -10.88
C ALA A 361 17.52 1.53 -11.98
N LEU A 362 16.23 1.54 -11.63
CA LEU A 362 15.16 1.79 -12.60
C LEU A 362 15.31 3.21 -13.20
N SER A 363 15.78 4.17 -12.41
CA SER A 363 16.02 5.55 -12.86
C SER A 363 17.12 6.24 -12.03
N GLY A 364 18.20 6.66 -12.69
CA GLY A 364 19.39 7.26 -12.09
C GLY A 364 20.40 6.20 -11.61
N ASN A 365 21.18 5.60 -12.52
CA ASN A 365 22.12 4.51 -12.21
C ASN A 365 23.21 4.91 -11.19
N ILE A 366 23.52 6.20 -11.10
CA ILE A 366 24.41 6.77 -10.08
C ILE A 366 23.60 7.70 -9.18
N SER A 367 23.02 8.75 -9.74
CA SER A 367 22.32 9.81 -9.00
C SER A 367 20.87 9.97 -9.43
N ASN A 368 19.96 10.06 -8.45
CA ASN A 368 18.59 10.50 -8.64
C ASN A 368 18.25 11.60 -7.62
N SER A 369 18.04 12.82 -8.10
CA SER A 369 17.96 14.04 -7.29
C SER A 369 16.65 14.83 -7.47
N LEU A 370 16.32 15.68 -6.50
CA LEU A 370 15.11 16.52 -6.54
C LEU A 370 15.06 17.44 -7.77
N ASN A 371 16.18 18.05 -8.14
CA ASN A 371 16.37 18.94 -9.28
C ASN A 371 17.89 19.11 -9.54
N ILE A 372 18.29 19.84 -10.59
CA ILE A 372 19.71 19.98 -11.00
C ILE A 372 20.56 20.75 -9.97
N LYS A 373 19.99 21.69 -9.20
CA LYS A 373 20.71 22.35 -8.08
C LYS A 373 20.85 21.43 -6.88
N SER A 374 19.89 20.52 -6.70
CA SER A 374 19.91 19.44 -5.71
C SER A 374 20.67 18.20 -6.18
N GLU A 375 21.58 18.31 -7.15
CA GLU A 375 22.44 17.21 -7.57
C GLU A 375 23.78 17.27 -6.79
N PRO A 376 24.31 16.15 -6.26
CA PRO A 376 25.63 16.15 -5.62
C PRO A 376 26.73 16.60 -6.60
N ILE A 377 27.79 17.22 -6.07
CA ILE A 377 28.99 17.50 -6.87
C ILE A 377 29.70 16.17 -7.13
N ILE A 378 29.96 15.84 -8.40
CA ILE A 378 30.67 14.63 -8.83
C ILE A 378 31.76 15.07 -9.80
N SER A 379 33.04 15.00 -9.38
CA SER A 379 34.16 15.67 -10.09
C SER A 379 34.33 15.22 -11.54
N ASN A 380 34.09 13.94 -11.83
CA ASN A 380 34.22 13.32 -13.15
C ASN A 380 32.88 13.11 -13.88
N LYS A 381 31.80 13.77 -13.47
CA LYS A 381 30.45 13.64 -14.06
C LYS A 381 30.46 13.74 -15.60
N ASP A 382 31.14 14.73 -16.13
CA ASP A 382 31.23 14.96 -17.58
C ASP A 382 31.95 13.85 -18.34
N GLU A 383 32.84 13.10 -17.69
CA GLU A 383 33.53 11.95 -18.28
C GLU A 383 32.62 10.72 -18.29
N ILE A 384 31.90 10.48 -17.18
CA ILE A 384 30.92 9.39 -17.06
C ILE A 384 29.82 9.53 -18.13
N ILE A 385 29.27 10.74 -18.31
CA ILE A 385 28.26 11.03 -19.35
C ILE A 385 28.80 10.73 -20.76
N LYS A 386 30.06 11.09 -21.05
CA LYS A 386 30.70 10.82 -22.35
C LYS A 386 30.96 9.33 -22.58
N LEU A 387 31.38 8.60 -21.54
CA LEU A 387 31.72 7.18 -21.62
C LEU A 387 30.50 6.28 -21.78
N ASN A 388 29.45 6.52 -20.97
CA ASN A 388 28.27 5.64 -20.94
C ASN A 388 27.23 6.01 -22.03
N GLY A 389 27.29 7.22 -22.60
CA GLY A 389 26.42 7.70 -23.67
C GLY A 389 24.93 7.79 -23.31
N ASN A 390 24.57 7.54 -22.05
CA ASN A 390 23.20 7.34 -21.60
C ASN A 390 22.79 8.41 -20.58
N ASN A 391 21.72 9.13 -20.89
CA ASN A 391 21.04 10.04 -19.96
C ASN A 391 20.20 9.25 -18.92
N ASN A 392 20.80 8.25 -18.29
CA ASN A 392 20.20 7.44 -17.23
C ASN A 392 21.05 7.36 -15.95
N ASP A 393 22.31 7.80 -15.99
CA ASP A 393 23.19 7.73 -14.82
C ASP A 393 22.93 8.87 -13.82
N PHE A 394 22.63 10.06 -14.33
CA PHE A 394 22.27 11.25 -13.58
C PHE A 394 20.86 11.69 -13.99
N ILE A 395 19.92 11.67 -13.05
CA ILE A 395 18.51 11.99 -13.29
C ILE A 395 17.98 12.93 -12.21
N THR A 396 17.05 13.81 -12.61
CA THR A 396 16.33 14.70 -11.69
C THR A 396 14.82 14.60 -11.87
N ASN A 397 14.06 14.74 -10.78
CA ASN A 397 12.60 14.64 -10.78
C ASN A 397 11.92 15.92 -11.35
N PRO A 398 10.90 15.85 -12.24
CA PRO A 398 10.38 14.68 -12.98
C PRO A 398 11.26 14.30 -14.18
N THR A 399 11.33 13.00 -14.47
CA THR A 399 12.55 12.40 -15.02
C THR A 399 12.65 12.29 -16.55
N LYS A 400 11.53 12.34 -17.29
CA LYS A 400 11.46 12.48 -18.75
C LYS A 400 10.07 12.96 -19.19
N ILE A 401 10.02 13.80 -20.23
CA ILE A 401 8.83 13.96 -21.08
C ILE A 401 9.12 13.21 -22.36
N ASN A 402 8.43 12.09 -22.61
CA ASN A 402 8.59 11.35 -23.84
C ASN A 402 7.65 11.93 -24.90
N LEU A 403 8.20 12.21 -26.08
CA LEU A 403 7.40 12.59 -27.24
C LEU A 403 6.94 11.30 -27.92
N ILE A 404 5.66 11.23 -28.28
CA ILE A 404 5.03 9.97 -28.76
C ILE A 404 5.71 9.44 -30.03
N LYS A 405 6.37 10.33 -30.80
CA LYS A 405 7.14 10.00 -32.02
C LYS A 405 8.65 9.84 -31.79
N GLY A 406 9.14 9.89 -30.55
CA GLY A 406 10.55 9.66 -30.18
C GLY A 406 11.57 10.74 -30.58
N SER A 407 11.21 11.67 -31.47
CA SER A 407 12.05 12.79 -31.90
C SER A 407 11.91 14.01 -30.98
N SER A 408 13.02 14.67 -30.64
CA SER A 408 13.07 15.93 -29.86
C SER A 408 12.51 17.16 -30.60
N HIS A 409 11.98 16.95 -31.80
CA HIS A 409 11.46 17.96 -32.71
C HIS A 409 10.15 17.45 -33.32
N ILE A 410 9.14 18.31 -33.41
CA ILE A 410 7.78 17.98 -33.84
C ILE A 410 7.39 18.85 -35.04
N SER A 411 6.98 18.23 -36.14
CA SER A 411 6.28 18.91 -37.24
C SER A 411 4.77 18.81 -37.07
N ILE A 412 4.09 19.95 -37.16
CA ILE A 412 2.63 20.10 -37.03
C ILE A 412 2.07 21.01 -38.13
N TYR A 413 0.77 20.94 -38.42
CA TYR A 413 0.07 21.97 -39.19
C TYR A 413 -0.57 23.03 -38.26
N SER A 414 -0.79 24.24 -38.78
CA SER A 414 -1.39 25.35 -38.02
C SER A 414 -2.84 25.03 -37.64
N GLY A 415 -3.09 24.50 -36.43
CA GLY A 415 -4.42 24.08 -35.99
C GLY A 415 -4.50 22.63 -35.47
N ASP A 416 -3.40 21.88 -35.53
CA ASP A 416 -3.29 20.55 -34.93
C ASP A 416 -3.48 20.57 -33.41
N LEU A 417 -4.07 19.50 -32.87
CA LEU A 417 -4.21 19.32 -31.43
C LEU A 417 -2.90 18.85 -30.80
N ILE A 418 -2.15 19.81 -30.26
CA ILE A 418 -0.91 19.62 -29.48
C ILE A 418 -1.04 18.50 -28.44
N SER A 419 -2.23 18.29 -27.86
CA SER A 419 -2.51 17.22 -26.88
C SER A 419 -2.22 15.80 -27.36
N GLU A 420 -2.26 15.52 -28.67
CA GLU A 420 -2.10 14.17 -29.23
C GLU A 420 -0.62 13.77 -29.46
N MET A 421 0.35 14.56 -28.96
CA MET A 421 1.77 14.45 -29.34
C MET A 421 2.74 14.20 -28.18
N PHE A 422 2.29 14.31 -26.92
CA PHE A 422 3.11 14.22 -25.71
C PHE A 422 2.60 13.11 -24.80
N SER A 423 3.48 12.24 -24.33
CA SER A 423 3.19 11.34 -23.21
C SER A 423 4.19 11.59 -22.09
N LEU A 424 3.69 12.21 -21.01
CA LEU A 424 4.34 12.08 -19.71
C LEU A 424 4.29 10.59 -19.35
N ILE A 425 5.46 9.97 -19.21
CA ILE A 425 5.63 8.58 -18.80
C ILE A 425 6.42 8.61 -17.50
N GLU A 426 5.73 8.45 -16.37
CA GLU A 426 6.33 8.44 -15.04
C GLU A 426 6.43 7.01 -14.52
N THR A 427 7.65 6.55 -14.19
CA THR A 427 7.97 5.12 -14.04
C THR A 427 7.81 4.60 -12.61
N SER A 428 6.76 5.01 -11.88
CA SER A 428 6.53 4.60 -10.49
C SER A 428 5.08 4.19 -10.23
N ASN A 429 4.91 3.21 -9.32
CA ASN A 429 3.59 2.67 -8.96
C ASN A 429 2.69 3.74 -8.33
N GLU A 430 1.49 3.87 -8.89
CA GLU A 430 0.58 4.99 -8.67
C GLU A 430 0.13 5.15 -7.22
N LYS A 431 0.25 6.37 -6.69
CA LYS A 431 -0.60 6.85 -5.60
C LYS A 431 -1.46 8.00 -6.09
N LEU A 432 -2.43 8.38 -5.26
CA LEU A 432 -3.15 9.65 -5.45
C LEU A 432 -2.23 10.87 -5.23
N ASP A 433 -1.00 10.64 -4.75
CA ASP A 433 0.01 11.63 -4.38
C ASP A 433 0.80 12.21 -5.57
N ASP A 434 0.56 11.69 -6.77
CA ASP A 434 1.35 11.93 -7.97
C ASP A 434 0.55 12.73 -9.02
N LEU A 435 0.24 14.00 -8.72
CA LEU A 435 -0.33 14.97 -9.70
C LEU A 435 0.71 16.01 -10.13
N ILE A 436 1.20 15.89 -11.36
CA ILE A 436 2.09 16.88 -11.99
C ILE A 436 1.25 18.00 -12.61
N PHE A 437 1.53 19.26 -12.26
CA PHE A 437 0.93 20.45 -12.90
C PHE A 437 1.93 21.10 -13.85
N TYR A 438 1.50 21.47 -15.05
CA TYR A 438 2.38 22.09 -16.06
C TYR A 438 1.69 23.21 -16.85
N LYS A 439 2.48 24.07 -17.48
CA LYS A 439 2.01 25.18 -18.33
C LYS A 439 2.74 25.18 -19.67
N LEU A 440 2.00 25.33 -20.76
CA LEU A 440 2.57 25.58 -22.09
C LEU A 440 2.77 27.09 -22.32
N THR A 441 3.88 27.45 -22.95
CA THR A 441 4.22 28.81 -23.40
C THR A 441 5.02 28.74 -24.69
N MET A 442 4.62 29.48 -25.72
CA MET A 442 5.43 29.68 -26.92
C MET A 442 6.44 30.81 -26.71
N ASN A 443 7.62 30.67 -27.32
CA ASN A 443 8.65 31.71 -27.32
C ASN A 443 8.37 32.77 -28.42
N ASP A 444 7.85 32.35 -29.57
CA ASP A 444 7.42 33.25 -30.65
C ASP A 444 5.91 33.52 -30.55
N THR A 445 5.56 34.57 -29.83
CA THR A 445 4.17 35.05 -29.68
C THR A 445 3.72 35.99 -30.81
N TYR A 446 4.54 36.20 -31.84
CA TYR A 446 4.20 37.03 -33.00
C TYR A 446 3.67 36.18 -34.16
N ASN A 447 4.37 35.09 -34.48
CA ASN A 447 3.99 34.16 -35.55
C ASN A 447 3.12 33.00 -35.05
N THR A 448 3.07 32.72 -33.74
CA THR A 448 2.26 31.63 -33.18
C THR A 448 1.24 32.10 -32.15
N PHE A 449 0.08 31.42 -32.10
CA PHE A 449 -0.98 31.66 -31.12
C PHE A 449 -1.50 30.32 -30.59
N VAL A 450 -1.31 30.06 -29.29
CA VAL A 450 -1.86 28.85 -28.64
C VAL A 450 -3.27 29.17 -28.13
N SER A 451 -4.23 28.53 -28.76
CA SER A 451 -5.64 28.57 -28.39
C SER A 451 -5.97 27.53 -27.32
N GLY A 452 -6.90 27.84 -26.41
CA GLY A 452 -7.36 26.92 -25.36
C GLY A 452 -6.65 27.04 -24.00
N GLN A 453 -6.72 25.97 -23.21
CA GLN A 453 -6.28 25.94 -21.81
C GLN A 453 -4.77 25.68 -21.70
N MET A 454 -3.95 26.74 -21.56
CA MET A 454 -2.49 26.60 -21.44
C MET A 454 -1.98 25.98 -20.11
N ASN A 455 -2.82 25.80 -19.09
CA ASN A 455 -2.45 25.24 -17.79
C ASN A 455 -3.08 23.84 -17.61
N TYR A 456 -2.26 22.80 -17.47
CA TYR A 456 -2.68 21.40 -17.43
C TYR A 456 -2.21 20.69 -16.15
N TYR A 457 -2.67 19.45 -15.98
CA TYR A 457 -2.11 18.50 -15.04
C TYR A 457 -2.17 17.08 -15.62
N CYS A 458 -1.38 16.19 -15.03
CA CYS A 458 -1.26 14.78 -15.32
C CYS A 458 -1.49 13.98 -14.03
N TRP A 459 -2.11 12.80 -14.15
CA TRP A 459 -2.39 11.86 -13.06
C TRP A 459 -2.08 10.44 -13.53
N GLY A 460 -1.17 9.74 -12.83
CA GLY A 460 -0.79 8.36 -13.15
C GLY A 460 0.27 8.22 -14.24
N VAL A 461 0.56 6.97 -14.62
CA VAL A 461 1.74 6.59 -15.43
C VAL A 461 1.73 7.13 -16.86
N SER A 462 0.55 7.41 -17.43
CA SER A 462 0.39 7.92 -18.80
C SER A 462 -0.86 8.79 -18.92
N CYS A 463 -0.70 10.02 -19.42
CA CYS A 463 -1.74 11.06 -19.28
C CYS A 463 -2.42 11.48 -20.58
N ASP A 464 -3.55 10.84 -20.88
CA ASP A 464 -4.59 11.41 -21.74
C ASP A 464 -5.45 12.41 -20.94
N LEU A 465 -5.72 13.58 -21.52
CA LEU A 465 -6.43 14.69 -20.85
C LEU A 465 -7.97 14.51 -20.90
N PRO A 466 -8.77 14.97 -19.90
CA PRO A 466 -8.47 15.20 -18.47
C PRO A 466 -9.61 14.74 -17.50
N ASN A 467 -9.39 14.70 -16.16
CA ASN A 467 -10.35 15.12 -15.09
C ASN A 467 -9.78 15.05 -13.62
N PHE A 468 -10.50 15.65 -12.65
CA PHE A 468 -9.96 16.53 -11.59
C PHE A 468 -9.50 15.98 -10.19
N LYS A 469 -8.55 16.75 -9.59
CA LYS A 469 -8.38 17.18 -8.14
C LYS A 469 -7.61 16.33 -7.10
N SER A 470 -6.43 16.84 -6.69
CA SER A 470 -5.96 16.94 -5.28
C SER A 470 -4.82 18.00 -5.14
N LYS A 471 -3.91 17.93 -4.14
CA LYS A 471 -2.92 18.97 -3.73
C LYS A 471 -1.48 18.45 -3.62
N TYR A 472 -0.50 19.08 -4.29
CA TYR A 472 0.94 18.90 -4.00
C TYR A 472 1.73 20.21 -3.90
N SER A 473 2.96 20.11 -3.39
CA SER A 473 3.95 21.18 -3.38
C SER A 473 4.35 21.58 -4.79
N LYS A 474 4.37 22.89 -5.06
CA LYS A 474 4.70 23.48 -6.35
C LYS A 474 6.16 23.20 -6.74
N PHE A 475 6.39 22.55 -7.87
CA PHE A 475 7.70 22.58 -8.53
C PHE A 475 7.96 24.00 -9.03
N GLU A 476 9.04 24.64 -8.59
CA GLU A 476 9.38 26.00 -9.02
C GLU A 476 10.40 25.97 -10.18
N ASN A 477 10.05 26.61 -11.29
CA ASN A 477 10.96 27.03 -12.36
C ASN A 477 11.67 25.90 -13.14
N TYR A 478 10.99 24.78 -13.42
CA TYR A 478 11.42 23.83 -14.45
C TYR A 478 10.78 24.16 -15.80
N SER A 479 11.56 24.15 -16.88
CA SER A 479 11.08 24.37 -18.25
C SER A 479 11.74 23.38 -19.22
N TYR A 480 10.93 22.70 -20.03
CA TYR A 480 11.40 21.72 -21.01
C TYR A 480 11.14 22.27 -22.42
N PRO A 481 12.17 22.73 -23.16
CA PRO A 481 11.99 23.28 -24.50
C PRO A 481 11.75 22.15 -25.51
N ILE A 482 10.73 22.33 -26.36
CA ILE A 482 10.40 21.42 -27.47
C ILE A 482 10.55 22.20 -28.77
N GLY A 483 11.29 21.64 -29.73
CA GLY A 483 11.35 22.18 -31.08
C GLY A 483 10.05 21.89 -31.84
N ILE A 484 9.38 22.93 -32.33
CA ILE A 484 8.16 22.80 -33.13
C ILE A 484 8.39 23.50 -34.47
N THR A 485 8.16 22.78 -35.56
CA THR A 485 8.04 23.34 -36.92
C THR A 485 6.57 23.31 -37.31
N ILE A 486 6.04 24.46 -37.74
CA ILE A 486 4.72 24.56 -38.35
C ILE A 486 4.90 24.43 -39.86
N ASN A 487 4.25 23.45 -40.47
CA ASN A 487 4.25 23.18 -41.90
C ASN A 487 3.19 24.04 -42.62
N ASP A 488 3.42 24.32 -43.91
CA ASP A 488 2.45 24.96 -44.80
C ASP A 488 1.17 24.12 -44.98
N CYS A 489 0.08 24.77 -45.39
CA CYS A 489 -1.23 24.14 -45.55
C CYS A 489 -1.30 23.15 -46.72
N ASP A 490 -1.71 21.90 -46.47
CA ASP A 490 -2.15 21.00 -47.53
C ASP A 490 -3.58 21.34 -47.98
N ASN A 491 -3.68 22.01 -49.14
CA ASN A 491 -4.94 22.42 -49.74
C ASN A 491 -5.81 21.27 -50.28
N GLU A 492 -5.30 20.04 -50.38
CA GLU A 492 -6.12 18.89 -50.79
C GLU A 492 -6.95 18.32 -49.62
N THR A 493 -6.46 18.44 -48.38
CA THR A 493 -7.08 17.81 -47.20
C THR A 493 -7.51 18.78 -46.09
N HIS A 494 -6.98 20.01 -46.07
CA HIS A 494 -7.27 21.02 -45.05
C HIS A 494 -7.84 22.31 -45.65
N ILE A 495 -8.67 23.01 -44.87
CA ILE A 495 -9.18 24.34 -45.21
C ILE A 495 -8.35 25.38 -44.46
N GLU A 496 -7.72 26.30 -45.19
CA GLU A 496 -7.00 27.46 -44.63
C GLU A 496 -7.98 28.62 -44.35
N HIS A 497 -8.31 28.89 -43.09
CA HIS A 497 -9.23 29.99 -42.74
C HIS A 497 -8.89 30.65 -41.40
N TYR A 498 -9.32 31.90 -41.23
CA TYR A 498 -9.38 32.55 -39.91
C TYR A 498 -10.51 31.89 -39.09
N ARG A 499 -10.16 30.97 -38.19
CA ARG A 499 -11.11 30.22 -37.36
C ARG A 499 -11.14 30.73 -35.92
N GLU A 500 -9.96 30.88 -35.32
CA GLU A 500 -9.80 31.13 -33.88
C GLU A 500 -9.16 32.49 -33.55
N ASN A 501 -8.38 33.03 -34.50
CA ASN A 501 -7.79 34.36 -34.42
C ASN A 501 -8.08 35.14 -35.73
N LYS A 502 -8.17 36.48 -35.65
CA LYS A 502 -8.37 37.35 -36.82
C LYS A 502 -7.07 37.66 -37.57
N SER A 503 -5.92 37.41 -36.93
CA SER A 503 -4.59 37.80 -37.44
C SER A 503 -3.82 36.63 -38.04
N ILE A 504 -4.12 35.40 -37.63
CA ILE A 504 -3.43 34.17 -38.03
C ILE A 504 -4.49 33.19 -38.53
N LYS A 505 -4.23 32.57 -39.69
CA LYS A 505 -5.08 31.52 -40.25
C LYS A 505 -4.71 30.15 -39.68
N SER A 506 -5.70 29.26 -39.62
CA SER A 506 -5.55 27.86 -39.26
C SER A 506 -5.93 26.96 -40.44
N CYS A 507 -5.12 25.93 -40.67
CA CYS A 507 -5.38 24.75 -41.48
C CYS A 507 -6.16 23.73 -40.64
N TYR A 508 -7.41 23.43 -41.01
CA TYR A 508 -8.20 22.44 -40.28
C TYR A 508 -9.02 21.54 -41.20
N VAL A 509 -9.17 20.29 -40.78
CA VAL A 509 -10.21 19.39 -41.30
C VAL A 509 -11.53 19.79 -40.63
N PRO A 510 -12.62 20.07 -41.39
CA PRO A 510 -13.89 20.52 -40.82
C PRO A 510 -14.50 19.44 -39.90
N LYS A 511 -14.93 19.84 -38.70
CA LYS A 511 -15.48 18.95 -37.66
C LYS A 511 -16.91 19.36 -37.31
N CYS A 512 -17.87 18.54 -37.71
CA CYS A 512 -19.28 18.69 -37.35
C CYS A 512 -19.59 17.99 -36.01
N GLN A 513 -20.09 18.75 -35.02
CA GLN A 513 -20.56 18.25 -33.73
C GLN A 513 -21.99 18.74 -33.44
N PRO A 514 -23.01 17.85 -33.43
CA PRO A 514 -22.93 16.42 -33.68
C PRO A 514 -22.54 16.09 -35.13
N SER A 515 -22.05 14.87 -35.34
CA SER A 515 -21.68 14.36 -36.65
C SER A 515 -22.89 14.31 -37.61
N CYS A 516 -22.63 14.47 -38.91
CA CYS A 516 -23.65 14.47 -39.96
C CYS A 516 -24.31 13.10 -40.23
N ASN A 517 -24.13 12.11 -39.36
CA ASN A 517 -24.55 10.70 -39.49
C ASN A 517 -24.16 10.00 -40.81
N LYS A 518 -24.93 10.24 -41.87
CA LYS A 518 -24.76 9.67 -43.22
C LYS A 518 -24.56 10.74 -44.30
N GLY A 519 -24.63 12.01 -43.93
CA GLY A 519 -24.30 13.16 -44.77
C GLY A 519 -22.83 13.55 -44.66
N LEU A 520 -22.38 14.44 -45.54
CA LEU A 520 -21.00 14.94 -45.57
C LEU A 520 -20.87 16.23 -44.75
N CYS A 521 -19.79 16.37 -43.98
CA CYS A 521 -19.46 17.62 -43.28
C CYS A 521 -18.66 18.52 -44.24
N VAL A 522 -19.28 19.58 -44.75
CA VAL A 522 -18.68 20.46 -45.78
C VAL A 522 -18.03 21.71 -45.18
N ASN A 523 -18.38 22.07 -43.95
CA ASN A 523 -17.67 23.01 -43.08
C ASN A 523 -18.09 22.73 -41.62
N ASP A 524 -17.44 23.36 -40.64
CA ASP A 524 -17.76 23.21 -39.21
C ASP A 524 -19.26 23.38 -38.93
N ASN A 525 -19.91 22.29 -38.51
CA ASN A 525 -21.34 22.20 -38.20
C ASN A 525 -22.31 22.50 -39.38
N ILE A 526 -21.84 22.36 -40.62
CA ILE A 526 -22.63 22.41 -41.85
C ILE A 526 -22.59 21.03 -42.53
N CYS A 527 -23.74 20.35 -42.51
CA CYS A 527 -23.93 19.02 -43.08
C CYS A 527 -24.71 19.06 -44.40
N ASP A 528 -24.21 18.40 -45.44
CA ASP A 528 -25.00 18.05 -46.61
C ASP A 528 -25.70 16.69 -46.37
N CYS A 529 -27.03 16.70 -46.40
CA CYS A 529 -27.87 15.51 -46.21
C CYS A 529 -28.41 14.91 -47.51
N THR A 530 -28.05 15.46 -48.67
CA THR A 530 -28.53 14.97 -49.97
C THR A 530 -28.09 13.52 -50.19
N GLY A 531 -29.02 12.68 -50.68
CA GLY A 531 -28.83 11.22 -50.79
C GLY A 531 -29.17 10.41 -49.53
N THR A 532 -29.52 11.03 -48.39
CA THR A 532 -29.91 10.29 -47.16
C THR A 532 -31.43 10.22 -46.95
N PHE A 533 -31.89 9.20 -46.20
CA PHE A 533 -33.29 9.09 -45.74
C PHE A 533 -33.63 10.01 -44.55
N PHE A 534 -32.68 10.83 -44.10
CA PHE A 534 -32.80 11.67 -42.92
C PHE A 534 -33.00 13.14 -43.29
N LYS A 535 -33.57 13.92 -42.37
CA LYS A 535 -33.72 15.37 -42.46
C LYS A 535 -33.11 16.06 -41.23
N GLY A 536 -33.32 17.36 -41.10
CA GLY A 536 -32.76 18.16 -40.00
C GLY A 536 -31.32 18.62 -40.26
N LYS A 537 -30.86 19.58 -39.45
CA LYS A 537 -29.56 20.25 -39.62
C LYS A 537 -28.34 19.31 -39.61
N TYR A 538 -28.47 18.14 -38.96
CA TYR A 538 -27.38 17.16 -38.79
C TYR A 538 -27.72 15.79 -39.40
N CYS A 539 -28.63 15.76 -40.37
CA CYS A 539 -29.07 14.53 -41.06
C CYS A 539 -29.48 13.41 -40.06
N ASN A 540 -30.25 13.77 -39.04
CA ASN A 540 -30.56 12.94 -37.87
C ASN A 540 -32.06 12.77 -37.60
N GLU A 541 -32.93 13.52 -38.27
CA GLU A 541 -34.38 13.45 -38.08
C GLU A 541 -35.00 12.39 -39.01
N TYR A 542 -35.64 11.38 -38.41
CA TYR A 542 -36.47 10.41 -39.13
C TYR A 542 -37.81 11.04 -39.54
N ALA A 543 -38.35 10.64 -40.70
CA ALA A 543 -39.71 11.01 -41.10
C ALA A 543 -40.76 10.49 -40.10
N GLN A 544 -41.73 11.33 -39.72
CA GLN A 544 -42.73 10.99 -38.70
C GLN A 544 -43.70 9.91 -39.19
N LEU A 545 -43.76 8.78 -38.47
CA LEU A 545 -44.66 7.66 -38.78
C LEU A 545 -46.11 7.96 -38.40
N LYS A 546 -47.05 7.66 -39.31
CA LYS A 546 -48.49 7.85 -39.09
C LYS A 546 -49.06 6.74 -38.19
N ARG A 547 -49.75 7.14 -37.11
CA ARG A 547 -50.32 6.24 -36.10
C ARG A 547 -51.52 5.44 -36.63
N ASN A 548 -51.62 4.16 -36.27
CA ASN A 548 -52.74 3.28 -36.67
C ASN A 548 -53.86 3.25 -35.61
N ILE A 549 -54.88 4.08 -35.82
CA ILE A 549 -56.03 4.29 -34.92
C ILE A 549 -56.81 2.99 -34.62
N PHE A 550 -56.88 2.04 -35.56
CA PHE A 550 -57.62 0.79 -35.37
C PHE A 550 -57.03 -0.08 -34.25
N TYR A 551 -55.69 -0.12 -34.16
CA TYR A 551 -54.99 -0.89 -33.13
C TYR A 551 -55.20 -0.31 -31.73
N ASP A 552 -55.15 1.02 -31.61
CA ASP A 552 -55.39 1.75 -30.36
C ASP A 552 -56.80 1.49 -29.78
N ASN A 553 -57.82 1.45 -30.64
CA ASN A 553 -59.21 1.21 -30.22
C ASN A 553 -59.41 -0.20 -29.65
N ILE A 554 -58.82 -1.23 -30.27
CA ILE A 554 -58.91 -2.63 -29.79
C ILE A 554 -58.29 -2.77 -28.40
N LEU A 555 -57.10 -2.21 -28.20
CA LEU A 555 -56.39 -2.25 -26.92
C LEU A 555 -57.17 -1.58 -25.78
N PHE A 556 -57.81 -0.44 -26.08
CA PHE A 556 -58.62 0.29 -25.12
C PHE A 556 -59.84 -0.52 -24.64
N ILE A 557 -60.55 -1.18 -25.56
CA ILE A 557 -61.73 -2.01 -25.25
C ILE A 557 -61.33 -3.21 -24.38
N ILE A 558 -60.31 -3.96 -24.79
CA ILE A 558 -59.83 -5.16 -24.05
C ILE A 558 -59.42 -4.78 -22.62
N SER A 559 -58.64 -3.70 -22.46
CA SER A 559 -58.15 -3.26 -21.15
C SER A 559 -59.28 -2.80 -20.23
N SER A 560 -60.29 -2.11 -20.78
CA SER A 560 -61.46 -1.65 -20.02
C SER A 560 -62.28 -2.83 -19.46
N ILE A 561 -62.50 -3.87 -20.26
CA ILE A 561 -63.17 -5.11 -19.82
C ILE A 561 -62.38 -5.77 -18.68
N LEU A 562 -61.05 -5.90 -18.84
CA LEU A 562 -60.19 -6.53 -17.84
C LEU A 562 -60.12 -5.77 -16.50
N ILE A 563 -60.23 -4.43 -16.52
CA ILE A 563 -60.38 -3.61 -15.31
C ILE A 563 -61.71 -3.93 -14.60
N ILE A 564 -62.83 -3.94 -15.34
CA ILE A 564 -64.16 -4.22 -14.77
C ILE A 564 -64.19 -5.63 -14.14
N CYS A 565 -63.68 -6.64 -14.86
CA CYS A 565 -63.55 -7.99 -14.33
C CYS A 565 -62.65 -8.05 -13.08
N SER A 566 -61.54 -7.31 -13.05
CA SER A 566 -60.64 -7.25 -11.90
C SER A 566 -61.33 -6.65 -10.67
N VAL A 567 -62.02 -5.52 -10.82
CA VAL A 567 -62.76 -4.85 -9.73
C VAL A 567 -63.87 -5.75 -9.18
N PHE A 568 -64.61 -6.44 -10.06
CA PHE A 568 -65.65 -7.40 -9.65
C PHE A 568 -65.09 -8.59 -8.85
N LEU A 569 -63.96 -9.16 -9.28
CA LEU A 569 -63.30 -10.26 -8.57
C LEU A 569 -62.73 -9.80 -7.21
N ILE A 570 -62.14 -8.62 -7.15
CA ILE A 570 -61.67 -8.00 -5.90
C ILE A 570 -62.86 -7.80 -4.93
N GLY A 571 -63.97 -7.22 -5.40
CA GLY A 571 -65.19 -7.04 -4.61
C GLY A 571 -65.77 -8.34 -4.06
N LYS A 572 -65.76 -9.42 -4.85
CA LYS A 572 -66.13 -10.77 -4.38
C LYS A 572 -65.22 -11.28 -3.27
N ILE A 573 -63.90 -11.09 -3.38
CA ILE A 573 -62.96 -11.51 -2.32
C ILE A 573 -63.17 -10.70 -1.04
N ILE A 574 -63.32 -9.37 -1.13
CA ILE A 574 -63.58 -8.49 0.03
C ILE A 574 -64.84 -8.96 0.77
N ARG A 575 -65.94 -9.21 0.04
CA ARG A 575 -67.21 -9.66 0.63
C ARG A 575 -67.12 -11.01 1.37
N HIS A 576 -66.18 -11.87 1.01
CA HIS A 576 -66.04 -13.21 1.58
C HIS A 576 -64.91 -13.37 2.61
N ARG A 577 -64.09 -12.34 2.88
CA ARG A 577 -62.86 -12.54 3.69
C ARG A 577 -62.54 -11.35 4.61
N LYS A 578 -62.61 -11.57 5.93
CA LYS A 578 -62.42 -10.52 6.94
C LYS A 578 -60.98 -10.00 7.09
N ARG A 579 -59.93 -10.77 6.73
CA ARG A 579 -58.51 -10.37 6.87
C ARG A 579 -57.58 -11.03 5.82
N GLU A 580 -57.47 -10.47 4.62
CA GLU A 580 -56.24 -10.57 3.81
C GLU A 580 -56.13 -9.38 2.84
N ILE A 581 -54.92 -8.84 2.62
CA ILE A 581 -54.69 -7.65 1.77
C ILE A 581 -54.69 -8.07 0.30
N ILE A 582 -55.53 -7.42 -0.52
CA ILE A 582 -55.71 -7.73 -1.95
C ILE A 582 -54.80 -6.84 -2.82
N ARG A 583 -54.37 -7.38 -3.96
CA ARG A 583 -53.33 -6.79 -4.83
C ARG A 583 -53.94 -5.88 -5.90
N ASN A 584 -53.84 -4.56 -5.72
CA ASN A 584 -54.35 -3.57 -6.69
C ASN A 584 -53.51 -3.45 -7.99
N GLY A 585 -52.34 -4.09 -8.06
CA GLY A 585 -51.36 -3.89 -9.14
C GLY A 585 -51.83 -4.19 -10.56
N THR A 586 -52.77 -5.13 -10.75
CA THR A 586 -53.29 -5.45 -12.09
C THR A 586 -54.04 -4.28 -12.72
N ILE A 587 -54.73 -3.46 -11.92
CA ILE A 587 -55.46 -2.28 -12.39
C ILE A 587 -54.48 -1.25 -12.98
N PHE A 588 -53.31 -1.06 -12.36
CA PHE A 588 -52.27 -0.17 -12.88
C PHE A 588 -51.64 -0.67 -14.19
N ASN A 589 -51.51 -1.98 -14.40
CA ASN A 589 -51.05 -2.54 -15.68
C ASN A 589 -52.04 -2.27 -16.82
N TYR A 590 -53.35 -2.39 -16.57
CA TYR A 590 -54.36 -2.07 -17.58
C TYR A 590 -54.50 -0.55 -17.81
N ALA A 591 -54.32 0.27 -16.77
CA ALA A 591 -54.22 1.73 -16.90
C ALA A 591 -53.00 2.14 -17.74
N TYR A 592 -51.85 1.47 -17.60
CA TYR A 592 -50.69 1.67 -18.47
C TYR A 592 -51.01 1.38 -19.95
N VAL A 593 -51.73 0.30 -20.24
CA VAL A 593 -52.16 0.00 -21.62
C VAL A 593 -53.10 1.09 -22.17
N ILE A 594 -54.06 1.55 -21.38
CA ILE A 594 -54.98 2.63 -21.78
C ILE A 594 -54.21 3.95 -22.02
N LEU A 595 -53.25 4.30 -21.16
CA LEU A 595 -52.41 5.47 -21.35
C LEU A 595 -51.54 5.39 -22.62
N ARG A 596 -51.20 4.18 -23.11
CA ARG A 596 -50.46 4.02 -24.38
C ARG A 596 -51.31 4.42 -25.59
N THR A 597 -52.64 4.24 -25.56
CA THR A 597 -53.53 4.56 -26.69
C THR A 597 -53.79 6.07 -26.83
N MET A 598 -53.57 6.85 -25.76
CA MET A 598 -53.73 8.30 -25.76
C MET A 598 -52.65 9.03 -26.59
N LYS A 599 -52.91 10.28 -26.98
CA LYS A 599 -51.90 11.15 -27.64
C LYS A 599 -50.79 11.48 -26.62
N ARG A 600 -49.54 11.15 -26.96
CA ARG A 600 -48.37 11.42 -26.10
C ARG A 600 -48.21 12.93 -25.87
N ASN A 601 -48.30 13.34 -24.62
CA ASN A 601 -47.86 14.65 -24.10
C ASN A 601 -47.01 14.39 -22.85
N HIS A 602 -46.37 15.43 -22.28
CA HIS A 602 -45.45 15.25 -21.14
C HIS A 602 -46.12 14.55 -19.94
N VAL A 603 -47.36 14.90 -19.61
CA VAL A 603 -48.11 14.31 -18.49
C VAL A 603 -48.46 12.84 -18.75
N VAL A 604 -48.91 12.50 -19.97
CA VAL A 604 -49.18 11.11 -20.38
C VAL A 604 -47.90 10.27 -20.36
N CYS A 605 -46.75 10.81 -20.77
CA CYS A 605 -45.47 10.12 -20.70
C CYS A 605 -45.02 9.87 -19.25
N LEU A 606 -45.22 10.84 -18.35
CA LEU A 606 -44.94 10.68 -16.92
C LEU A 606 -45.86 9.63 -16.28
N LEU A 607 -47.18 9.69 -16.56
CA LEU A 607 -48.16 8.71 -16.09
C LEU A 607 -47.88 7.30 -16.63
N LEU A 608 -47.40 7.17 -17.88
CA LEU A 608 -47.00 5.89 -18.45
C LEU A 608 -45.85 5.23 -17.67
N ASP A 609 -44.81 5.98 -17.32
CA ASP A 609 -43.68 5.47 -16.54
C ASP A 609 -44.10 5.10 -15.10
N ILE A 610 -44.89 5.96 -14.46
CA ILE A 610 -45.46 5.71 -13.13
C ILE A 610 -46.34 4.46 -13.12
N CYS A 611 -47.29 4.33 -14.05
CA CYS A 611 -48.17 3.16 -14.13
C CYS A 611 -47.42 1.86 -14.48
N LYS A 612 -46.40 1.91 -15.36
CA LYS A 612 -45.53 0.76 -15.64
C LYS A 612 -44.79 0.29 -14.39
N LYS A 613 -44.12 1.22 -13.69
CA LYS A 613 -43.31 0.91 -12.50
C LYS A 613 -44.16 0.46 -11.31
N LEU A 614 -45.26 1.14 -11.02
CA LEU A 614 -46.16 0.77 -9.91
C LEU A 614 -46.93 -0.52 -10.21
N GLY A 615 -47.42 -0.72 -11.43
CA GLY A 615 -48.14 -1.94 -11.82
C GLY A 615 -47.24 -3.18 -11.71
N PHE A 616 -46.02 -3.10 -12.24
CA PHE A 616 -44.99 -4.13 -12.04
C PHE A 616 -44.70 -4.37 -10.55
N SER A 617 -44.31 -3.32 -9.80
CA SER A 617 -43.88 -3.45 -8.40
C SER A 617 -44.98 -4.00 -7.49
N LEU A 618 -46.25 -3.59 -7.69
CA LEU A 618 -47.37 -4.08 -6.89
C LEU A 618 -47.77 -5.52 -7.24
N VAL A 619 -47.66 -5.96 -8.50
CA VAL A 619 -47.91 -7.37 -8.86
C VAL A 619 -46.75 -8.25 -8.38
N PHE A 620 -45.52 -7.95 -8.78
CA PHE A 620 -44.38 -8.82 -8.54
C PHE A 620 -43.81 -8.70 -7.14
N GLY A 621 -43.70 -7.50 -6.58
CA GLY A 621 -43.30 -7.31 -5.17
C GLY A 621 -44.24 -8.03 -4.20
N SER A 622 -45.55 -8.03 -4.46
CA SER A 622 -46.50 -8.74 -3.58
C SER A 622 -46.60 -10.26 -3.81
N ILE A 623 -46.16 -10.78 -4.97
CA ILE A 623 -45.89 -12.20 -5.18
C ILE A 623 -44.60 -12.57 -4.45
N LEU A 624 -43.50 -11.90 -4.80
CA LEU A 624 -42.17 -12.13 -4.28
C LEU A 624 -42.11 -12.01 -2.76
N VAL A 625 -42.74 -11.04 -2.11
CA VAL A 625 -42.76 -10.96 -0.63
C VAL A 625 -43.48 -12.14 0.02
N LYS A 626 -44.44 -12.80 -0.66
CA LYS A 626 -45.03 -14.07 -0.16
C LYS A 626 -44.07 -15.25 -0.37
N THR A 627 -43.36 -15.32 -1.51
CA THR A 627 -42.36 -16.37 -1.78
C THR A 627 -41.09 -16.21 -0.94
N LEU A 628 -40.69 -14.97 -0.66
CA LEU A 628 -39.46 -14.60 0.05
C LEU A 628 -39.64 -14.60 1.57
N ARG A 629 -40.88 -14.45 2.08
CA ARG A 629 -41.20 -14.81 3.48
C ARG A 629 -40.93 -16.28 3.84
N ILE A 630 -40.63 -17.13 2.84
CA ILE A 630 -40.28 -18.54 3.02
C ILE A 630 -38.74 -18.76 2.99
N TYR A 631 -37.93 -17.80 2.52
CA TYR A 631 -36.48 -18.02 2.33
C TYR A 631 -35.51 -16.82 2.48
N ASN A 632 -36.02 -15.59 2.67
CA ASN A 632 -35.30 -14.41 3.19
C ASN A 632 -34.04 -13.89 2.43
N ALA A 633 -34.28 -12.96 1.48
CA ALA A 633 -33.43 -11.83 1.06
C ALA A 633 -32.14 -12.08 0.20
N LEU A 634 -31.62 -11.11 -0.59
CA LEU A 634 -32.22 -10.17 -1.58
C LEU A 634 -31.11 -9.34 -2.28
N ILE A 635 -31.09 -9.28 -3.64
CA ILE A 635 -30.44 -8.23 -4.47
C ILE A 635 -31.32 -8.02 -5.73
N PHE A 636 -31.41 -6.80 -6.28
CA PHE A 636 -32.72 -6.14 -6.43
C PHE A 636 -33.50 -6.17 -7.77
N ASN A 637 -33.04 -6.70 -8.91
CA ASN A 637 -33.90 -6.76 -10.12
C ASN A 637 -33.61 -7.92 -11.09
N VAL A 638 -32.49 -7.93 -11.81
CA VAL A 638 -32.10 -9.08 -12.64
C VAL A 638 -31.90 -10.31 -11.76
N ILE A 639 -31.24 -10.11 -10.62
CA ILE A 639 -31.08 -11.11 -9.56
C ILE A 639 -32.43 -11.51 -8.93
N ILE A 640 -33.42 -10.61 -8.87
CA ILE A 640 -34.81 -10.96 -8.48
C ILE A 640 -35.46 -11.91 -9.50
N LEU A 641 -35.26 -11.72 -10.81
CA LEU A 641 -35.83 -12.61 -11.83
C LEU A 641 -35.14 -13.99 -11.79
N ILE A 642 -33.82 -14.03 -11.63
CA ILE A 642 -33.03 -15.27 -11.54
C ILE A 642 -33.38 -16.05 -10.25
N PHE A 643 -33.42 -15.39 -9.09
CA PHE A 643 -33.88 -16.05 -7.85
C PHE A 643 -35.37 -16.40 -7.89
N GLY A 644 -36.21 -15.58 -8.54
CA GLY A 644 -37.63 -15.89 -8.75
C GLY A 644 -37.83 -17.17 -9.55
N TYR A 645 -37.05 -17.36 -10.62
CA TYR A 645 -36.97 -18.61 -11.39
C TYR A 645 -36.51 -19.77 -10.49
N TYR A 646 -35.38 -19.60 -9.80
CA TYR A 646 -34.77 -20.63 -8.95
C TYR A 646 -35.70 -21.09 -7.81
N TYR A 647 -36.27 -20.18 -7.02
CA TYR A 647 -37.17 -20.53 -5.92
C TYR A 647 -38.45 -21.23 -6.42
N ILE A 648 -38.97 -20.83 -7.58
CA ILE A 648 -40.15 -21.48 -8.17
C ILE A 648 -39.81 -22.87 -8.73
N TYR A 649 -38.58 -23.08 -9.19
CA TYR A 649 -38.06 -24.42 -9.49
C TYR A 649 -37.95 -25.28 -8.22
N CYS A 650 -37.36 -24.76 -7.13
CA CYS A 650 -37.25 -25.48 -5.85
C CYS A 650 -38.62 -25.86 -5.25
N ILE A 651 -39.61 -24.96 -5.33
CA ILE A 651 -40.97 -25.19 -4.81
C ILE A 651 -41.71 -26.31 -5.57
N ARG A 652 -41.27 -26.72 -6.77
CA ARG A 652 -41.89 -27.79 -7.57
C ARG A 652 -42.03 -29.11 -6.82
N ASN A 653 -41.11 -29.41 -5.90
CA ASN A 653 -41.04 -30.69 -5.18
C ASN A 653 -41.69 -30.67 -3.78
N LEU A 654 -42.33 -29.57 -3.39
CA LEU A 654 -43.10 -29.51 -2.13
C LEU A 654 -44.41 -30.33 -2.23
N LYS A 655 -44.84 -30.90 -1.08
CA LYS A 655 -46.10 -31.62 -0.95
C LYS A 655 -47.27 -30.75 -1.42
N GLU A 656 -48.23 -31.34 -2.15
CA GLU A 656 -49.29 -30.63 -2.87
C GLU A 656 -50.11 -29.65 -2.00
N GLN A 657 -50.27 -29.95 -0.72
CA GLN A 657 -50.96 -29.12 0.27
C GLN A 657 -50.36 -27.70 0.42
N TYR A 658 -49.11 -27.47 0.00
CA TYR A 658 -48.43 -26.17 0.03
C TYR A 658 -48.21 -25.56 -1.37
N ARG A 659 -48.67 -26.23 -2.43
CA ARG A 659 -48.36 -25.88 -3.82
C ARG A 659 -49.36 -24.86 -4.39
N GLU A 660 -49.17 -23.57 -4.10
CA GLU A 660 -49.90 -22.51 -4.82
C GLU A 660 -49.60 -22.56 -6.33
N SER A 661 -50.62 -22.41 -7.17
CA SER A 661 -50.50 -22.36 -8.65
C SER A 661 -49.83 -21.10 -9.20
N THR A 662 -49.10 -20.34 -8.37
CA THR A 662 -48.34 -19.13 -8.73
C THR A 662 -47.14 -19.41 -9.65
N THR A 663 -46.73 -20.67 -9.77
CA THR A 663 -45.65 -21.14 -10.67
C THR A 663 -45.83 -20.68 -12.12
N VAL A 664 -47.02 -20.88 -12.71
CA VAL A 664 -47.25 -20.64 -14.15
C VAL A 664 -47.20 -19.15 -14.50
N PRO A 665 -47.90 -18.23 -13.81
CA PRO A 665 -47.83 -16.80 -14.10
C PRO A 665 -46.42 -16.20 -14.07
N VAL A 666 -45.55 -16.66 -13.16
CA VAL A 666 -44.19 -16.09 -13.03
C VAL A 666 -43.25 -16.61 -14.12
N TYR A 667 -43.32 -17.90 -14.49
CA TYR A 667 -42.56 -18.39 -15.65
C TYR A 667 -43.00 -17.70 -16.94
N THR A 668 -44.31 -17.54 -17.18
CA THR A 668 -44.79 -16.83 -18.38
C THR A 668 -44.36 -15.36 -18.37
N TYR A 669 -44.34 -14.70 -17.21
CA TYR A 669 -43.82 -13.34 -17.07
C TYR A 669 -42.33 -13.23 -17.44
N ILE A 670 -41.48 -14.12 -16.90
CA ILE A 670 -40.04 -14.13 -17.20
C ILE A 670 -39.80 -14.32 -18.71
N ILE A 671 -40.55 -15.22 -19.35
CA ILE A 671 -40.48 -15.45 -20.80
C ILE A 671 -40.90 -14.19 -21.58
N ILE A 672 -41.97 -13.50 -21.15
CA ILE A 672 -42.45 -12.26 -21.78
C ILE A 672 -41.43 -11.12 -21.65
N GLU A 673 -40.82 -10.92 -20.49
CA GLU A 673 -39.80 -9.87 -20.31
C GLU A 673 -38.49 -10.17 -21.06
N LEU A 674 -38.04 -11.43 -21.09
CA LEU A 674 -36.91 -11.82 -21.93
C LEU A 674 -37.20 -11.54 -23.41
N LEU A 675 -38.40 -11.90 -23.87
CA LEU A 675 -38.84 -11.62 -25.24
C LEU A 675 -38.93 -10.11 -25.52
N LEU A 676 -39.42 -9.31 -24.57
CA LEU A 676 -39.42 -7.84 -24.67
C LEU A 676 -38.00 -7.29 -24.82
N ILE A 677 -37.05 -7.74 -23.99
CA ILE A 677 -35.63 -7.34 -24.07
C ILE A 677 -35.01 -7.74 -25.41
N PHE A 678 -35.34 -8.91 -25.95
CA PHE A 678 -34.90 -9.33 -27.28
C PHE A 678 -35.53 -8.46 -28.39
N VAL A 679 -36.83 -8.20 -28.36
CA VAL A 679 -37.52 -7.33 -29.33
C VAL A 679 -36.96 -5.90 -29.30
N ASP A 680 -36.69 -5.37 -28.11
CA ASP A 680 -36.14 -4.02 -27.94
C ASP A 680 -34.68 -3.89 -28.43
N LYS A 681 -33.90 -4.97 -28.42
CA LYS A 681 -32.53 -5.01 -28.98
C LYS A 681 -32.47 -5.35 -30.47
N LEU A 682 -33.30 -6.28 -30.95
CA LEU A 682 -33.21 -6.85 -32.29
C LEU A 682 -34.04 -6.10 -33.35
N THR A 683 -35.05 -5.32 -32.95
CA THR A 683 -35.95 -4.66 -33.89
C THR A 683 -35.93 -3.14 -33.77
N ASN A 684 -35.63 -2.45 -34.86
CA ASN A 684 -35.77 -0.98 -34.95
C ASN A 684 -37.20 -0.53 -35.29
N SER A 685 -38.14 -1.47 -35.49
CA SER A 685 -39.54 -1.15 -35.80
C SER A 685 -40.31 -0.74 -34.55
N LEU A 686 -40.63 0.55 -34.45
CA LEU A 686 -41.46 1.12 -33.39
C LEU A 686 -42.80 0.37 -33.23
N ILE A 687 -43.39 -0.09 -34.35
CA ILE A 687 -44.66 -0.81 -34.36
C ILE A 687 -44.52 -2.17 -33.65
N ILE A 688 -43.45 -2.92 -33.92
CA ILE A 688 -43.21 -4.22 -33.28
C ILE A 688 -42.97 -4.02 -31.77
N LYS A 689 -42.14 -3.03 -31.39
CA LYS A 689 -41.91 -2.66 -29.99
C LYS A 689 -43.20 -2.29 -29.26
N ASP A 690 -44.06 -1.48 -29.87
CA ASP A 690 -45.33 -1.04 -29.28
C ASP A 690 -46.37 -2.18 -29.22
N ILE A 691 -46.36 -3.15 -30.14
CA ILE A 691 -47.20 -4.36 -30.04
C ILE A 691 -46.79 -5.21 -28.84
N PHE A 692 -45.50 -5.59 -28.74
CA PHE A 692 -45.05 -6.46 -27.66
C PHE A 692 -45.13 -5.80 -26.28
N ASN A 693 -44.74 -4.52 -26.15
CA ASN A 693 -44.86 -3.75 -24.89
C ASN A 693 -46.31 -3.59 -24.41
N THR A 694 -47.30 -3.92 -25.24
CA THR A 694 -48.73 -3.82 -24.89
C THR A 694 -49.38 -5.19 -24.71
N MET A 695 -49.07 -6.17 -25.57
CA MET A 695 -49.61 -7.54 -25.44
C MET A 695 -49.03 -8.30 -24.25
N GLY A 696 -47.74 -8.12 -23.92
CA GLY A 696 -47.11 -8.75 -22.76
C GLY A 696 -47.87 -8.49 -21.44
N PRO A 697 -48.10 -7.21 -21.06
CA PRO A 697 -48.92 -6.82 -19.91
C PRO A 697 -50.33 -7.43 -19.86
N ILE A 698 -51.00 -7.57 -21.00
CA ILE A 698 -52.34 -8.17 -21.09
C ILE A 698 -52.24 -9.68 -20.77
N ILE A 699 -51.33 -10.40 -21.44
CA ILE A 699 -51.19 -11.85 -21.33
C ILE A 699 -50.83 -12.27 -19.89
N TYR A 700 -49.80 -11.69 -19.29
CA TYR A 700 -49.42 -12.10 -17.92
C TYR A 700 -50.47 -11.69 -16.89
N SER A 701 -51.18 -10.56 -17.07
CA SER A 701 -52.21 -10.13 -16.12
C SER A 701 -53.45 -11.03 -16.17
N ILE A 702 -53.85 -11.52 -17.35
CA ILE A 702 -54.89 -12.55 -17.50
C ILE A 702 -54.48 -13.84 -16.77
N LEU A 703 -53.23 -14.29 -16.94
CA LEU A 703 -52.73 -15.50 -16.28
C LEU A 703 -52.65 -15.37 -14.76
N VAL A 704 -52.27 -14.20 -14.23
CA VAL A 704 -52.32 -13.91 -12.79
C VAL A 704 -53.75 -13.97 -12.26
N ILE A 705 -54.73 -13.40 -12.97
CA ILE A 705 -56.15 -13.49 -12.59
C ILE A 705 -56.61 -14.95 -12.58
N PHE A 706 -56.34 -15.71 -13.65
CA PHE A 706 -56.77 -17.10 -13.77
C PHE A 706 -56.14 -18.00 -12.68
N TYR A 707 -54.80 -18.06 -12.61
CA TYR A 707 -54.09 -19.01 -11.75
C TYR A 707 -53.98 -18.60 -10.28
N VAL A 708 -54.18 -17.33 -9.92
CA VAL A 708 -54.03 -16.85 -8.53
C VAL A 708 -55.35 -16.37 -7.92
N ILE A 709 -56.27 -15.78 -8.70
CA ILE A 709 -57.54 -15.25 -8.18
C ILE A 709 -58.67 -16.27 -8.30
N LEU A 710 -58.89 -16.87 -9.48
CA LEU A 710 -59.99 -17.84 -9.66
C LEU A 710 -59.76 -19.14 -8.87
N THR A 711 -58.52 -19.63 -8.83
CA THR A 711 -58.13 -20.80 -8.02
C THR A 711 -58.43 -20.61 -6.53
N LYS A 712 -58.10 -19.42 -5.97
CA LYS A 712 -58.38 -19.09 -4.57
C LYS A 712 -59.85 -18.84 -4.29
N LEU A 713 -60.61 -18.30 -5.26
CA LEU A 713 -62.07 -18.23 -5.16
C LEU A 713 -62.72 -19.62 -5.15
N ASN A 714 -62.24 -20.56 -5.98
CA ASN A 714 -62.73 -21.94 -5.98
C ASN A 714 -62.39 -22.68 -4.68
N MET A 715 -61.15 -22.54 -4.17
CA MET A 715 -60.77 -23.11 -2.87
C MET A 715 -61.62 -22.54 -1.72
N LEU A 716 -61.83 -21.22 -1.68
CA LEU A 716 -62.66 -20.56 -0.67
C LEU A 716 -64.14 -20.98 -0.77
N HIS A 717 -64.67 -21.14 -1.99
CA HIS A 717 -66.03 -21.65 -2.20
C HIS A 717 -66.18 -23.08 -1.68
N ASN A 718 -65.20 -23.95 -1.95
CA ASN A 718 -65.18 -25.33 -1.45
C ASN A 718 -65.05 -25.40 0.07
N GLN A 719 -64.25 -24.52 0.69
CA GLN A 719 -64.17 -24.38 2.15
C GLN A 719 -65.52 -23.96 2.75
N ILE A 720 -66.15 -22.90 2.25
CA ILE A 720 -67.46 -22.43 2.71
C ILE A 720 -68.56 -23.51 2.51
N LYS A 721 -68.46 -24.33 1.47
CA LYS A 721 -69.34 -25.48 1.26
C LYS A 721 -69.12 -26.55 2.32
N LEU A 722 -67.87 -26.93 2.58
CA LEU A 722 -67.50 -27.94 3.59
C LEU A 722 -67.86 -27.50 5.02
N GLU A 723 -67.65 -26.24 5.36
CA GLU A 723 -68.07 -25.64 6.64
C GLU A 723 -69.57 -25.79 6.84
N LYS A 724 -70.39 -25.43 5.85
CA LYS A 724 -71.86 -25.59 5.90
C LYS A 724 -72.31 -27.05 5.98
N GLU A 725 -71.57 -27.98 5.37
CA GLU A 725 -71.85 -29.42 5.50
C GLU A 725 -71.48 -29.95 6.90
N LEU A 726 -70.42 -29.42 7.53
CA LEU A 726 -70.03 -29.73 8.91
C LEU A 726 -71.00 -29.11 9.92
N GLU A 727 -71.43 -27.87 9.73
CA GLU A 727 -72.47 -27.21 10.55
C GLU A 727 -73.76 -28.03 10.54
N ARG A 728 -74.24 -28.44 9.34
CA ARG A 728 -75.42 -29.31 9.20
C ARG A 728 -75.26 -30.65 9.91
N LYS A 729 -74.09 -31.29 9.82
CA LYS A 729 -73.77 -32.56 10.52
C LYS A 729 -73.67 -32.39 12.03
N ASN A 730 -73.24 -31.23 12.53
CA ASN A 730 -73.21 -30.93 13.95
C ASN A 730 -74.62 -30.59 14.48
N GLN A 731 -75.43 -29.84 13.73
CA GLN A 731 -76.84 -29.58 14.04
C GLN A 731 -77.65 -30.88 14.10
N SER A 732 -77.47 -31.82 13.15
CA SER A 732 -78.16 -33.11 13.18
C SER A 732 -77.71 -34.01 14.34
N ARG A 733 -76.43 -33.97 14.72
CA ARG A 733 -75.92 -34.63 15.93
C ARG A 733 -76.51 -34.04 17.22
N ILE A 734 -76.69 -32.72 17.28
CA ILE A 734 -77.31 -32.03 18.41
C ILE A 734 -78.80 -32.40 18.51
N SER A 735 -79.55 -32.35 17.41
CA SER A 735 -80.97 -32.72 17.42
C SER A 735 -81.19 -34.21 17.72
N TYR A 736 -80.29 -35.10 17.30
CA TYR A 736 -80.31 -36.51 17.69
C TYR A 736 -80.05 -36.72 19.19
N LYS A 737 -79.06 -36.02 19.77
CA LYS A 737 -78.83 -36.05 21.23
C LYS A 737 -80.05 -35.56 22.01
N ILE A 738 -80.66 -34.45 21.57
CA ILE A 738 -81.85 -33.88 22.23
C ILE A 738 -83.03 -34.86 22.15
N ARG A 739 -83.30 -35.48 21.00
CA ARG A 739 -84.36 -36.50 20.87
C ARG A 739 -84.14 -37.66 21.83
N ARG A 740 -82.93 -38.24 21.83
CA ARG A 740 -82.62 -39.35 22.74
C ARG A 740 -82.83 -38.98 24.21
N GLN A 741 -82.48 -37.76 24.62
CA GLN A 741 -82.75 -37.29 25.98
C GLN A 741 -84.26 -37.19 26.29
N PHE A 742 -85.12 -36.88 25.31
CA PHE A 742 -86.58 -36.95 25.51
C PHE A 742 -87.11 -38.39 25.50
N ASP A 743 -86.51 -39.29 24.71
CA ASP A 743 -86.87 -40.71 24.71
C ASP A 743 -86.52 -41.36 26.08
N ASP A 744 -85.33 -41.07 26.61
CA ASP A 744 -84.84 -41.50 27.93
C ASP A 744 -85.65 -40.91 29.12
N PHE A 745 -86.60 -39.99 28.88
CA PHE A 745 -87.46 -39.33 29.90
C PHE A 745 -88.94 -39.78 29.85
N ASN A 746 -89.32 -40.71 28.95
CA ASN A 746 -90.69 -41.22 28.79
C ASN A 746 -90.82 -42.72 29.14
N ILE A 747 -89.98 -43.19 30.08
CA ILE A 747 -89.97 -44.56 30.65
C ILE A 747 -89.99 -44.44 32.17
#